data_AF-A0A918XRD8-F1
#
_entry.id   AF-A0A918XRD8-F1
#
_cell.length_a   1.000
_cell.length_b   1.000
_cell.length_c   1.000
_cell.angle_alpha   90.00
_cell.angle_beta   90.00
_cell.angle_gamma   90.00
#
_symmetry.space_group_name_H-M   'P 1'
#
loop_
_entity.id
_entity.type
_entity.pdbx_description
1 polymer ?
#
loop_
_entity_poly.entity_id
_entity_poly.type
_entity_poly.pdbx_seq_one_letter_code
_entity_poly.pdbx_strand_id
1 'polypeptide(L)'
;MLVLLVLLAPVAVRAEPVVRVVGSAVSVPLVPRAVVFDPDGSLPTEEARRRLSWSGVTVEDSTVSHGYVPDTLWARIVVEVAPEAAGRWYLSLELPNFDRLQVFTLPDPDGDPVPFVELGDRVPEPTDILTRFHIAPIDLPPGRTVLLVRGRTGSTMTLDLKLRKLDALLIEERAFFALQSFYLGIAAIFALSALGLFAYTRHAIYLVYVVNLMAHTMLWLLINGTGPGYLWPTLARSVHLDPHPFIWLTVYGTGAFAADFLSTTRVPAVVCTALKVMAAAGLVLGVAGFFVPEDDIYWSHALVSTIALPILAALLGLTGIGLYRGEPAARPLMLTWLGLVAAVVFALLRDIGAIPNNTFTLSGAQLGSIFEMLVFACMLVERLGRLQREKEQIQREALASAREHEMVLERRVADRTAELDAANVRLRAIVSSAPFPLLLVREADGGVLYANQRACDLLGASSDLIVGRPGREWLVDPAARDTLLAVLDERGVVEDLEAELRRSDGTAFWALMSVVRIVYDGEPVRVVALNDITRRKDLEHELRQTAELEAAAAERERSARRLQQQFVAMVSHEFRTPLAIIDGAAQNIEVSDTRSVGRLQKIRAAVRRLLSMIDACLVDERVDGGAIVLRRECVVLGGLLREAGDVIRAAAAGHTIIVELPEAPVVARADRRLTEIAVNNLLENAVKYSPPGTTVTVRLAPGPNGGAEVSVSDEGPGIPEPERARIFDKYYRAENTSGTAGAGLGLHLVRAIMGAHGGTVECASTGPAGSRFVLRFPGDDEAAAMAEVAE
;
A
#
# COMPACT_ATOMS: atom_id res chain seq x y z
N MET A 1 -25.92 113.50 -9.14
CA MET A 1 -25.25 113.39 -10.45
C MET A 1 -25.24 111.97 -11.05
N LEU A 2 -25.89 110.96 -10.43
CA LEU A 2 -26.01 109.60 -10.97
C LEU A 2 -27.41 109.27 -11.55
N VAL A 3 -28.41 110.12 -11.31
CA VAL A 3 -29.81 109.93 -11.80
C VAL A 3 -30.03 110.59 -13.17
N LEU A 4 -29.16 111.51 -13.58
CA LEU A 4 -29.29 112.21 -14.88
C LEU A 4 -28.64 111.46 -16.06
N LEU A 5 -27.87 110.39 -15.79
CA LEU A 5 -27.19 109.58 -16.82
C LEU A 5 -28.05 108.43 -17.35
N VAL A 6 -29.22 108.16 -16.75
CA VAL A 6 -30.17 107.12 -17.19
C VAL A 6 -31.19 107.67 -18.19
N LEU A 7 -31.31 108.99 -18.35
CA LEU A 7 -32.26 109.66 -19.26
C LEU A 7 -31.65 110.10 -20.60
N LEU A 8 -30.39 109.79 -20.87
CA LEU A 8 -29.67 110.13 -22.12
C LEU A 8 -29.01 108.91 -22.79
N ALA A 9 -29.58 107.71 -22.61
CA ALA A 9 -29.23 106.61 -23.51
C ALA A 9 -29.87 106.89 -24.87
N PRO A 10 -29.10 106.94 -25.98
CA PRO A 10 -29.65 107.19 -27.29
C PRO A 10 -30.67 106.08 -27.58
N VAL A 11 -31.84 106.48 -28.10
CA VAL A 11 -32.68 105.59 -28.91
C VAL A 11 -31.84 105.26 -30.14
N ALA A 12 -30.90 104.34 -29.98
CA ALA A 12 -30.29 103.64 -31.08
C ALA A 12 -31.46 102.86 -31.68
N VAL A 13 -31.97 103.37 -32.80
CA VAL A 13 -32.66 102.56 -33.79
C VAL A 13 -31.68 101.45 -34.16
N ARG A 14 -31.69 100.36 -33.38
CA ARG A 14 -30.85 99.19 -33.62
C ARG A 14 -31.29 98.66 -34.98
N ALA A 15 -30.37 98.72 -35.94
CA ALA A 15 -30.58 98.21 -37.28
C ALA A 15 -31.09 96.76 -37.22
N GLU A 16 -32.06 96.44 -38.08
CA GLU A 16 -32.70 95.13 -38.12
C GLU A 16 -31.66 94.00 -38.20
N PRO A 17 -31.63 93.02 -37.27
CA PRO A 17 -30.81 91.83 -37.47
C PRO A 17 -31.42 91.04 -38.64
N VAL A 18 -30.76 91.11 -39.78
CA VAL A 18 -31.12 90.40 -41.01
C VAL A 18 -30.13 89.27 -41.20
N VAL A 19 -30.61 88.04 -41.38
CA VAL A 19 -29.74 86.90 -41.68
C VAL A 19 -29.24 87.04 -43.11
N ARG A 20 -27.99 87.45 -43.29
CA ARG A 20 -27.37 87.65 -44.61
C ARG A 20 -26.72 86.38 -45.12
N VAL A 21 -27.17 85.89 -46.27
CA VAL A 21 -26.58 84.75 -46.99
C VAL A 21 -25.66 85.30 -48.07
N VAL A 22 -24.35 85.11 -47.87
CA VAL A 22 -23.29 85.58 -48.78
C VAL A 22 -22.85 84.44 -49.71
N GLY A 23 -22.28 84.74 -50.89
CA GLY A 23 -21.92 83.73 -51.91
C GLY A 23 -20.98 82.61 -51.42
N SER A 24 -20.13 82.89 -50.43
CA SER A 24 -19.24 81.91 -49.80
C SER A 24 -19.89 81.10 -48.66
N ALA A 25 -21.12 81.42 -48.26
CA ALA A 25 -21.80 80.73 -47.18
C ALA A 25 -22.24 79.33 -47.63
N VAL A 26 -22.02 78.36 -46.74
CA VAL A 26 -22.30 76.93 -47.00
C VAL A 26 -23.29 76.38 -45.95
N SER A 27 -23.37 77.02 -44.78
CA SER A 27 -24.36 76.83 -43.72
C SER A 27 -24.64 78.17 -43.02
N VAL A 28 -25.90 78.49 -42.78
CA VAL A 28 -26.33 79.76 -42.15
C VAL A 28 -27.40 79.46 -41.08
N PRO A 29 -27.17 79.80 -39.80
CA PRO A 29 -28.19 79.67 -38.76
C PRO A 29 -29.31 80.70 -38.93
N LEU A 30 -30.55 80.24 -38.76
CA LEU A 30 -31.74 81.07 -38.84
C LEU A 30 -32.19 81.50 -37.45
N VAL A 31 -31.85 82.73 -37.09
CA VAL A 31 -32.23 83.31 -35.79
C VAL A 31 -33.56 84.05 -35.93
N PRO A 32 -34.58 83.73 -35.10
CA PRO A 32 -35.85 84.43 -35.16
C PRO A 32 -35.74 85.85 -34.62
N ARG A 33 -36.29 86.81 -35.36
CA ARG A 33 -36.30 88.24 -35.01
C ARG A 33 -37.29 88.56 -33.90
N ALA A 34 -38.41 87.83 -33.90
CA ALA A 34 -39.58 88.04 -33.10
C ALA A 34 -40.23 86.69 -32.82
N VAL A 35 -40.72 86.51 -31.60
CA VAL A 35 -41.37 85.29 -31.14
C VAL A 35 -42.66 85.64 -30.42
N VAL A 36 -43.73 84.90 -30.68
CA VAL A 36 -45.03 85.00 -30.01
C VAL A 36 -45.44 83.60 -29.58
N PHE A 37 -45.91 83.47 -28.34
CA PHE A 37 -46.42 82.22 -27.79
C PHE A 37 -47.94 82.21 -27.90
N ASP A 38 -48.48 81.06 -28.30
CA ASP A 38 -49.89 80.79 -28.48
C ASP A 38 -50.26 79.54 -27.65
N PRO A 39 -50.65 79.72 -26.37
CA PRO A 39 -50.92 78.61 -25.44
C PRO A 39 -52.03 77.67 -25.91
N ASP A 40 -53.03 78.20 -26.61
CA ASP A 40 -54.20 77.43 -27.06
C ASP A 40 -54.04 76.92 -28.51
N GLY A 41 -52.94 77.26 -29.18
CA GLY A 41 -52.70 76.91 -30.59
C GLY A 41 -53.76 77.45 -31.56
N SER A 42 -54.57 78.41 -31.12
CA SER A 42 -55.75 78.90 -31.85
C SER A 42 -55.50 80.21 -32.59
N LEU A 43 -54.30 80.79 -32.46
CA LEU A 43 -53.94 82.06 -33.07
C LEU A 43 -53.89 81.93 -34.60
N PRO A 44 -54.74 82.67 -35.35
CA PRO A 44 -54.70 82.65 -36.81
C PRO A 44 -53.37 83.23 -37.33
N THR A 45 -52.87 82.70 -38.46
CA THR A 45 -51.60 83.11 -39.08
C THR A 45 -51.49 84.63 -39.29
N GLU A 46 -52.58 85.29 -39.68
CA GLU A 46 -52.64 86.74 -39.89
C GLU A 46 -52.48 87.54 -38.60
N GLU A 47 -53.09 87.07 -37.51
CA GLU A 47 -52.98 87.73 -36.20
C GLU A 47 -51.60 87.48 -35.58
N ALA A 48 -51.04 86.28 -35.77
CA ALA A 48 -49.66 85.98 -35.41
C ALA A 48 -48.67 86.90 -36.16
N ARG A 49 -48.86 87.09 -37.47
CA ARG A 49 -48.06 88.02 -38.30
C ARG A 49 -48.10 89.45 -37.76
N ARG A 50 -49.30 89.95 -37.40
CA ARG A 50 -49.45 91.27 -36.78
C ARG A 50 -48.71 91.36 -35.44
N ARG A 51 -48.88 90.39 -34.55
CA ARG A 51 -48.19 90.42 -33.23
C ARG A 51 -46.67 90.33 -33.35
N LEU A 52 -46.16 89.54 -34.29
CA LEU A 52 -44.72 89.42 -34.58
C LEU A 52 -44.11 90.69 -35.21
N SER A 53 -44.92 91.54 -35.83
CA SER A 53 -44.46 92.85 -36.32
C SER A 53 -44.31 93.90 -35.21
N TRP A 54 -45.00 93.72 -34.09
CA TRP A 54 -45.01 94.62 -32.93
C TRP A 54 -44.24 94.10 -31.71
N SER A 55 -43.84 92.83 -31.69
CA SER A 55 -43.17 92.23 -30.54
C SER A 55 -41.77 92.86 -30.34
N GLY A 56 -41.60 93.62 -29.26
CA GLY A 56 -40.33 94.23 -28.85
C GLY A 56 -39.31 93.26 -28.24
N VAL A 57 -39.54 91.95 -28.33
CA VAL A 57 -38.60 90.91 -27.86
C VAL A 57 -37.69 90.55 -29.02
N THR A 58 -36.53 91.18 -29.09
CA THR A 58 -35.44 90.80 -29.99
C THR A 58 -34.59 89.71 -29.34
N VAL A 59 -34.50 88.55 -29.97
CA VAL A 59 -33.62 87.46 -29.52
C VAL A 59 -32.18 87.78 -29.95
N GLU A 60 -31.27 87.96 -28.99
CA GLU A 60 -29.84 88.26 -29.27
C GLU A 60 -29.02 86.99 -29.58
N ASP A 61 -29.48 85.81 -29.15
CA ASP A 61 -28.77 84.53 -29.31
C ASP A 61 -29.36 83.62 -30.40
N SER A 62 -28.50 82.80 -31.00
CA SER A 62 -28.82 81.97 -32.18
C SER A 62 -29.82 80.84 -31.93
N THR A 63 -30.17 80.57 -30.67
CA THR A 63 -31.07 79.47 -30.28
C THR A 63 -32.09 79.98 -29.27
N VAL A 64 -33.37 79.97 -29.64
CA VAL A 64 -34.46 80.23 -28.70
C VAL A 64 -34.73 78.94 -27.93
N SER A 65 -34.27 78.84 -26.69
CA SER A 65 -34.62 77.73 -25.80
C SER A 65 -35.46 78.24 -24.62
N HIS A 66 -36.69 77.78 -24.48
CA HIS A 66 -37.60 78.20 -23.41
C HIS A 66 -37.95 77.07 -22.42
N GLY A 67 -37.24 75.94 -22.47
CA GLY A 67 -37.54 74.78 -21.63
C GLY A 67 -38.83 74.07 -22.06
N TYR A 68 -39.47 73.35 -21.13
CA TYR A 68 -40.74 72.65 -21.35
C TYR A 68 -41.91 73.63 -21.24
N VAL A 69 -42.38 74.16 -22.38
CA VAL A 69 -43.57 75.03 -22.44
C VAL A 69 -44.59 74.36 -23.36
N PRO A 70 -45.85 74.15 -22.92
CA PRO A 70 -46.88 73.49 -23.72
C PRO A 70 -47.46 74.34 -24.87
N ASP A 71 -46.84 75.50 -25.16
CA ASP A 71 -47.39 76.52 -26.05
C ASP A 71 -47.00 76.28 -27.52
N THR A 72 -47.83 76.78 -28.45
CA THR A 72 -47.45 76.87 -29.85
C THR A 72 -46.55 78.10 -30.06
N LEU A 73 -45.39 77.89 -30.67
CA LEU A 73 -44.43 78.93 -31.01
C LEU A 73 -44.72 79.52 -32.38
N TRP A 74 -44.84 80.84 -32.46
CA TRP A 74 -44.76 81.58 -33.70
C TRP A 74 -43.46 82.37 -33.75
N ALA A 75 -42.71 82.26 -34.84
CA ALA A 75 -41.44 82.95 -35.03
C ALA A 75 -41.32 83.57 -36.42
N ARG A 76 -40.79 84.79 -36.49
CA ARG A 76 -40.52 85.49 -37.77
C ARG A 76 -39.03 85.57 -38.03
N ILE A 77 -38.58 85.05 -39.17
CA ILE A 77 -37.18 85.03 -39.60
C ILE A 77 -37.08 85.82 -40.91
N VAL A 78 -36.10 86.71 -41.02
CA VAL A 78 -35.87 87.52 -42.24
C VAL A 78 -34.51 87.17 -42.80
N VAL A 79 -34.49 86.68 -44.04
CA VAL A 79 -33.29 86.25 -44.75
C VAL A 79 -33.05 87.19 -45.93
N GLU A 80 -31.83 87.72 -46.04
CA GLU A 80 -31.38 88.52 -47.18
C GLU A 80 -30.31 87.75 -47.95
N VAL A 81 -30.62 87.41 -49.19
CA VAL A 81 -29.81 86.52 -50.02
C VAL A 81 -29.08 87.32 -51.08
N ALA A 82 -27.75 87.27 -51.05
CA ALA A 82 -26.93 87.89 -52.09
C ALA A 82 -27.18 87.20 -53.45
N PRO A 83 -27.09 87.91 -54.60
CA PRO A 83 -27.31 87.33 -55.92
C PRO A 83 -26.47 86.08 -56.22
N GLU A 84 -25.23 86.06 -55.73
CA GLU A 84 -24.29 84.95 -55.88
C GLU A 84 -24.64 83.72 -55.01
N ALA A 85 -25.49 83.91 -53.99
CA ALA A 85 -25.93 82.88 -53.05
C ALA A 85 -27.35 82.36 -53.35
N ALA A 86 -28.04 82.95 -54.32
CA ALA A 86 -29.38 82.53 -54.72
C ALA A 86 -29.39 81.12 -55.32
N GLY A 87 -30.50 80.41 -55.15
CA GLY A 87 -30.66 79.05 -55.63
C GLY A 87 -31.18 78.09 -54.57
N ARG A 88 -30.87 76.80 -54.74
CA ARG A 88 -31.41 75.74 -53.89
C ARG A 88 -30.63 75.58 -52.60
N TRP A 89 -31.34 75.73 -51.48
CA TRP A 89 -30.87 75.47 -50.13
C TRP A 89 -31.71 74.38 -49.48
N TYR A 90 -31.25 73.83 -48.38
CA TYR A 90 -32.01 72.92 -47.53
C TYR A 90 -32.23 73.58 -46.19
N LEU A 91 -33.50 73.71 -45.82
CA LEU A 91 -33.91 74.08 -44.47
C LEU A 91 -33.79 72.84 -43.60
N SER A 92 -32.94 72.89 -42.58
CA SER A 92 -32.64 71.79 -41.66
C SER A 92 -33.12 72.14 -40.26
N LEU A 93 -33.90 71.25 -39.66
CA LEU A 93 -34.21 71.26 -38.23
C LEU A 93 -33.18 70.38 -37.50
N GLU A 94 -32.34 71.02 -36.67
CA GLU A 94 -31.15 70.36 -36.08
C GLU A 94 -31.47 69.44 -34.91
N LEU A 95 -32.55 69.72 -34.19
CA LEU A 95 -33.05 68.94 -33.07
C LEU A 95 -34.46 68.44 -33.42
N PRO A 96 -34.74 67.14 -33.35
CA PRO A 96 -36.08 66.59 -33.56
C PRO A 96 -36.91 66.78 -32.29
N ASN A 97 -37.08 68.03 -31.87
CA ASN A 97 -37.80 68.38 -30.64
C ASN A 97 -39.16 69.01 -30.92
N PHE A 98 -39.57 69.17 -32.18
CA PHE A 98 -40.91 69.62 -32.54
C PHE A 98 -41.72 68.48 -33.11
N ASP A 99 -42.85 68.18 -32.45
CA ASP A 99 -43.92 67.32 -32.93
C ASP A 99 -44.32 67.72 -34.36
N ARG A 100 -44.51 69.03 -34.56
CA ARG A 100 -44.94 69.59 -35.84
C ARG A 100 -44.45 71.04 -35.97
N LEU A 101 -43.68 71.30 -37.02
CA LEU A 101 -43.12 72.60 -37.37
C LEU A 101 -43.54 72.98 -38.79
N GLN A 102 -44.48 73.91 -38.91
CA GLN A 102 -44.92 74.45 -40.19
C GLN A 102 -44.12 75.70 -40.53
N VAL A 103 -43.57 75.72 -41.73
CA VAL A 103 -42.83 76.86 -42.27
C VAL A 103 -43.65 77.45 -43.40
N PHE A 104 -43.87 78.76 -43.34
CA PHE A 104 -44.57 79.53 -44.36
C PHE A 104 -43.59 80.52 -44.99
N THR A 105 -43.64 80.64 -46.31
CA THR A 105 -42.88 81.64 -47.06
C THR A 105 -43.75 82.84 -47.38
N LEU A 106 -43.18 84.04 -47.28
CA LEU A 106 -43.79 85.30 -47.70
C LEU A 106 -42.94 85.86 -48.87
N PRO A 107 -43.33 85.60 -50.13
CA PRO A 107 -42.62 86.07 -51.31
C PRO A 107 -42.61 87.60 -51.45
N ASP A 108 -43.66 88.24 -50.91
CA ASP A 108 -43.80 89.69 -50.76
C ASP A 108 -43.91 90.00 -49.25
N PRO A 109 -43.16 90.97 -48.70
CA PRO A 109 -43.30 91.40 -47.30
C PRO A 109 -44.73 91.69 -46.84
N ASP A 110 -45.61 92.12 -47.75
CA ASP A 110 -47.00 92.47 -47.46
C ASP A 110 -48.02 91.41 -47.96
N GLY A 111 -47.57 90.37 -48.67
CA GLY A 111 -48.41 89.29 -49.20
C GLY A 111 -48.91 88.29 -48.16
N ASP A 112 -49.86 87.44 -48.53
CA ASP A 112 -50.38 86.37 -47.67
C ASP A 112 -49.34 85.25 -47.47
N PRO A 113 -49.19 84.70 -46.24
CA PRO A 113 -48.25 83.62 -45.96
C PRO A 113 -48.67 82.32 -46.67
N VAL A 114 -47.78 81.78 -47.50
CA VAL A 114 -48.01 80.52 -48.22
C VAL A 114 -47.36 79.37 -47.45
N PRO A 115 -48.10 78.29 -47.12
CA PRO A 115 -47.52 77.09 -46.52
C PRO A 115 -46.42 76.54 -47.43
N PHE A 116 -45.22 76.36 -46.89
CA PHE A 116 -44.06 75.92 -47.66
C PHE A 116 -43.73 74.46 -47.36
N VAL A 117 -43.44 74.14 -46.09
CA VAL A 117 -43.14 72.78 -45.68
C VAL A 117 -43.50 72.53 -44.23
N GLU A 118 -43.66 71.26 -43.92
CA GLU A 118 -43.84 70.78 -42.56
C GLU A 118 -42.70 69.84 -42.20
N LEU A 119 -42.09 70.09 -41.03
CA LEU A 119 -40.97 69.33 -40.48
C LEU A 119 -41.35 68.89 -39.07
N GLY A 120 -40.75 67.83 -38.56
CA GLY A 120 -40.97 67.35 -37.19
C GLY A 120 -40.88 65.84 -37.09
N ASP A 121 -40.80 65.34 -35.87
CA ASP A 121 -40.68 63.90 -35.58
C ASP A 121 -42.00 63.13 -35.76
N ARG A 122 -43.16 63.83 -35.74
CA ARG A 122 -44.48 63.27 -36.06
C ARG A 122 -44.96 63.56 -37.48
N VAL A 123 -44.09 64.09 -38.34
CA VAL A 123 -44.42 64.47 -39.71
C VAL A 123 -43.61 63.59 -40.66
N PRO A 124 -44.22 63.01 -41.72
CA PRO A 124 -43.47 62.27 -42.73
C PRO A 124 -42.40 63.17 -43.37
N GLU A 125 -41.19 62.64 -43.54
CA GLU A 125 -40.10 63.42 -44.13
C GLU A 125 -40.43 63.84 -45.58
N PRO A 126 -40.21 65.13 -45.93
CA PRO A 126 -40.57 65.64 -47.24
C PRO A 126 -39.53 65.30 -48.33
N THR A 127 -38.45 64.58 -48.00
CA THR A 127 -37.40 64.18 -48.94
C THR A 127 -36.97 62.73 -48.73
N ASP A 128 -36.47 62.08 -49.79
CA ASP A 128 -35.86 60.73 -49.73
C ASP A 128 -34.37 60.74 -49.37
N ILE A 129 -33.81 61.90 -49.01
CA ILE A 129 -32.40 62.02 -48.63
C ILE A 129 -32.24 61.43 -47.24
N LEU A 130 -31.42 60.38 -47.11
CA LEU A 130 -31.12 59.77 -45.81
C LEU A 130 -30.25 60.73 -45.00
N THR A 131 -30.85 61.35 -43.99
CA THR A 131 -30.18 62.24 -43.04
C THR A 131 -30.77 62.03 -41.64
N ARG A 132 -30.03 62.41 -40.61
CA ARG A 132 -30.55 62.43 -39.22
C ARG A 132 -31.42 63.65 -38.92
N PHE A 133 -31.40 64.65 -39.79
CA PHE A 133 -32.10 65.91 -39.61
C PHE A 133 -33.37 65.94 -40.45
N HIS A 134 -34.43 66.57 -39.94
CA HIS A 134 -35.60 66.82 -40.78
C HIS A 134 -35.28 67.99 -41.73
N ILE A 135 -35.16 67.68 -43.03
CA ILE A 135 -34.78 68.65 -44.06
C ILE A 135 -35.86 68.87 -45.10
N ALA A 136 -35.90 70.07 -45.68
CA ALA A 136 -36.74 70.42 -46.82
C ALA A 136 -36.01 71.32 -47.82
N PRO A 137 -36.09 71.06 -49.14
CA PRO A 137 -35.46 71.89 -50.15
C PRO A 137 -36.23 73.20 -50.32
N ILE A 138 -35.55 74.34 -50.14
CA ILE A 138 -36.08 75.69 -50.33
C ILE A 138 -35.29 76.43 -51.41
N ASP A 139 -35.98 76.91 -52.44
CA ASP A 139 -35.37 77.77 -53.45
C ASP A 139 -35.47 79.23 -52.99
N LEU A 140 -34.32 79.85 -52.73
CA LEU A 140 -34.25 81.21 -52.23
C LEU A 140 -33.89 82.18 -53.37
N PRO A 141 -34.80 83.11 -53.73
CA PRO A 141 -34.51 84.15 -54.72
C PRO A 141 -33.53 85.19 -54.15
N PRO A 142 -32.82 85.94 -55.02
CA PRO A 142 -31.98 87.05 -54.57
C PRO A 142 -32.84 88.15 -53.93
N GLY A 143 -32.37 88.72 -52.82
CA GLY A 143 -33.08 89.75 -52.07
C GLY A 143 -33.69 89.25 -50.75
N ARG A 144 -34.75 89.91 -50.29
CA ARG A 144 -35.33 89.71 -48.95
C ARG A 144 -36.45 88.66 -49.01
N THR A 145 -36.30 87.56 -48.28
CA THR A 145 -37.32 86.52 -48.06
C THR A 145 -37.71 86.50 -46.59
N VAL A 146 -39.01 86.46 -46.29
CA VAL A 146 -39.51 86.33 -44.91
C VAL A 146 -40.06 84.92 -44.70
N LEU A 147 -39.58 84.27 -43.64
CA LEU A 147 -40.06 82.96 -43.20
C LEU A 147 -40.85 83.14 -41.91
N LEU A 148 -42.07 82.62 -41.89
CA LEU A 148 -42.90 82.54 -40.70
C LEU A 148 -42.94 81.08 -40.26
N VAL A 149 -42.59 80.81 -39.00
CA VAL A 149 -42.46 79.46 -38.46
C VAL A 149 -43.49 79.28 -37.36
N ARG A 150 -44.26 78.21 -37.43
CA ARG A 150 -45.22 77.78 -36.40
C ARG A 150 -44.82 76.40 -35.90
N GLY A 151 -44.42 76.29 -34.64
CA GLY A 151 -44.00 75.03 -34.03
C GLY A 151 -44.85 74.64 -32.85
N ARG A 152 -45.24 73.38 -32.76
CA ARG A 152 -45.78 72.78 -31.53
C ARG A 152 -44.86 71.63 -31.10
N THR A 153 -44.61 71.54 -29.81
CA THR A 153 -43.77 70.51 -29.20
C THR A 153 -44.37 70.02 -27.90
N GLY A 154 -44.29 68.70 -27.65
CA GLY A 154 -44.53 68.10 -26.34
C GLY A 154 -43.28 68.02 -25.44
N SER A 155 -42.15 68.52 -25.92
CA SER A 155 -40.81 68.38 -25.33
C SER A 155 -40.19 69.77 -25.04
N THR A 156 -38.87 69.84 -24.91
CA THR A 156 -38.13 71.10 -24.75
C THR A 156 -38.25 71.96 -26.01
N MET A 157 -38.79 73.16 -25.88
CA MET A 157 -38.96 74.09 -26.99
C MET A 157 -37.66 74.82 -27.30
N THR A 158 -36.91 74.27 -28.26
CA THR A 158 -35.64 74.82 -28.77
C THR A 158 -35.68 74.95 -30.28
N LEU A 159 -35.83 76.16 -30.83
CA LEU A 159 -35.85 76.38 -32.27
C LEU A 159 -34.42 76.55 -32.82
N ASP A 160 -33.89 75.51 -33.46
CA ASP A 160 -32.58 75.50 -34.13
C ASP A 160 -32.75 75.13 -35.62
N LEU A 161 -32.97 76.16 -36.44
CA LEU A 161 -33.13 76.05 -37.88
C LEU A 161 -31.88 76.54 -38.59
N LYS A 162 -31.46 75.84 -39.64
CA LYS A 162 -30.31 76.23 -40.47
C LYS A 162 -30.62 76.11 -41.96
N LEU A 163 -30.11 77.05 -42.75
CA LEU A 163 -30.04 76.94 -44.20
C LEU A 163 -28.70 76.35 -44.59
N ARG A 164 -28.69 75.24 -45.32
CA ARG A 164 -27.45 74.56 -45.75
C ARG A 164 -27.47 74.18 -47.22
N LYS A 165 -26.29 74.20 -47.84
CA LYS A 165 -26.08 73.49 -49.10
C LYS A 165 -25.95 71.99 -48.82
N LEU A 166 -26.37 71.15 -49.76
CA LEU A 166 -26.36 69.69 -49.57
C LEU A 166 -24.96 69.15 -49.24
N ASP A 167 -23.91 69.63 -49.92
CA ASP A 167 -22.53 69.20 -49.65
C ASP A 167 -22.08 69.54 -48.23
N ALA A 168 -22.52 70.68 -47.69
CA ALA A 168 -22.24 71.09 -46.32
C ALA A 168 -22.82 70.10 -45.31
N LEU A 169 -24.09 69.76 -45.53
CA LEU A 169 -24.86 68.86 -44.69
C LEU A 169 -24.19 67.48 -44.66
N LEU A 170 -23.85 66.94 -45.83
CA LEU A 170 -23.21 65.63 -45.94
C LEU A 170 -21.81 65.58 -45.31
N ILE A 171 -21.04 66.67 -45.35
CA ILE A 171 -19.72 66.72 -44.69
C ILE A 171 -19.87 66.69 -43.17
N GLU A 172 -20.81 67.46 -42.61
CA GLU A 172 -21.08 67.49 -41.17
C GLU A 172 -21.59 66.13 -40.67
N GLU A 173 -22.48 65.49 -41.43
CA GLU A 173 -22.98 64.16 -41.11
C GLU A 173 -21.89 63.07 -41.15
N ARG A 174 -20.90 63.15 -42.04
CA ARG A 174 -19.77 62.20 -42.07
C ARG A 174 -18.96 62.24 -40.77
N ALA A 175 -18.67 63.44 -40.25
CA ALA A 175 -17.94 63.58 -38.99
C ALA A 175 -18.74 63.04 -37.80
N PHE A 176 -20.04 63.32 -37.78
CA PHE A 176 -20.95 62.76 -36.78
C PHE A 176 -21.03 61.23 -36.85
N PHE A 177 -21.17 60.68 -38.06
CA PHE A 177 -21.26 59.24 -38.29
C PHE A 177 -19.97 58.49 -37.87
N ALA A 178 -18.80 59.12 -38.05
CA ALA A 178 -17.55 58.57 -37.54
C ALA A 178 -17.56 58.42 -36.01
N LEU A 179 -18.05 59.44 -35.28
CA LEU A 179 -18.22 59.38 -33.82
C LEU A 179 -19.24 58.31 -33.40
N GLN A 180 -20.37 58.21 -34.11
CA GLN A 180 -21.38 57.17 -33.83
C GLN A 180 -20.87 55.76 -34.12
N SER A 181 -20.10 55.57 -35.19
CA SER A 181 -19.47 54.29 -35.53
C SER A 181 -18.48 53.86 -34.45
N PHE A 182 -17.71 54.81 -33.90
CA PHE A 182 -16.82 54.54 -32.77
C PHE A 182 -17.59 54.12 -31.52
N TYR A 183 -18.69 54.80 -31.20
CA TYR A 183 -19.56 54.45 -30.08
C TYR A 183 -20.14 53.03 -30.21
N LEU A 184 -20.71 52.71 -31.38
CA LEU A 184 -21.26 51.38 -31.68
C LEU A 184 -20.18 50.29 -31.61
N GLY A 185 -18.97 50.59 -32.10
CA GLY A 185 -17.83 49.68 -32.01
C GLY A 185 -17.44 49.36 -30.57
N ILE A 186 -17.35 50.37 -29.70
CA ILE A 186 -17.06 50.17 -28.27
C ILE A 186 -18.16 49.34 -27.60
N ALA A 187 -19.43 49.70 -27.83
CA ALA A 187 -20.56 48.97 -27.25
C ALA A 187 -20.58 47.50 -27.71
N ALA A 188 -20.29 47.24 -28.98
CA ALA A 188 -20.20 45.89 -29.53
C ALA A 188 -19.02 45.10 -28.93
N ILE A 189 -17.85 45.71 -28.79
CA ILE A 189 -16.69 45.07 -28.14
C ILE A 189 -17.02 44.67 -26.71
N PHE A 190 -17.63 45.56 -25.92
CA PHE A 190 -18.03 45.22 -24.55
C PHE A 190 -19.14 44.18 -24.50
N ALA A 191 -20.11 44.22 -25.41
CA ALA A 191 -21.17 43.22 -25.48
C ALA A 191 -20.62 41.83 -25.82
N LEU A 192 -19.76 41.73 -26.85
CA LEU A 192 -19.10 40.47 -27.22
C LEU A 192 -18.18 39.95 -26.11
N SER A 193 -17.43 40.84 -25.46
CA SER A 193 -16.59 40.48 -24.32
C SER A 193 -17.42 39.94 -23.16
N ALA A 194 -18.53 40.59 -22.84
CA ALA A 194 -19.46 40.15 -21.80
C ALA A 194 -20.15 38.82 -22.16
N LEU A 195 -20.52 38.59 -23.43
CA LEU A 195 -21.04 37.31 -23.90
C LEU A 195 -20.00 36.18 -23.78
N GLY A 196 -18.73 36.46 -24.10
CA GLY A 196 -17.63 35.51 -23.88
C GLY A 196 -17.45 35.17 -22.40
N LEU A 197 -17.48 36.19 -21.53
CA LEU A 197 -17.43 36.01 -20.08
C LEU A 197 -18.66 35.24 -19.56
N PHE A 198 -19.84 35.46 -20.13
CA PHE A 198 -21.03 34.66 -19.84
C PHE A 198 -20.84 33.20 -20.26
N ALA A 199 -20.36 32.93 -21.48
CA ALA A 199 -20.14 31.57 -21.96
C ALA A 199 -19.17 30.78 -21.05
N TYR A 200 -18.15 31.48 -20.53
CA TYR A 200 -17.15 30.93 -19.61
C TYR A 200 -17.67 30.76 -18.17
N THR A 201 -18.32 31.77 -17.59
CA THR A 201 -18.71 31.76 -16.16
C THR A 201 -20.14 31.28 -15.90
N ARG A 202 -21.01 31.31 -16.92
CA ARG A 202 -22.47 31.06 -16.87
C ARG A 202 -23.24 31.93 -15.87
N HIS A 203 -22.67 33.04 -15.41
CA HIS A 203 -23.34 33.93 -14.46
C HIS A 203 -24.27 34.92 -15.18
N ALA A 204 -25.55 34.99 -14.78
CA ALA A 204 -26.57 35.78 -15.49
C ALA A 204 -26.26 37.29 -15.57
N ILE A 205 -25.45 37.83 -14.65
CA ILE A 205 -25.09 39.25 -14.61
C ILE A 205 -24.46 39.77 -15.91
N TYR A 206 -23.70 38.92 -16.61
CA TYR A 206 -23.08 39.29 -17.87
C TYR A 206 -24.12 39.50 -18.97
N LEU A 207 -25.21 38.73 -18.97
CA LEU A 207 -26.34 38.94 -19.88
C LEU A 207 -27.10 40.22 -19.52
N VAL A 208 -27.32 40.49 -18.23
CA VAL A 208 -27.94 41.75 -17.78
C VAL A 208 -27.13 42.95 -18.26
N TYR A 209 -25.80 42.88 -18.19
CA TYR A 209 -24.93 43.92 -18.72
C TYR A 209 -25.02 44.05 -20.26
N VAL A 210 -25.11 42.95 -21.01
CA VAL A 210 -25.34 42.99 -22.47
C VAL A 210 -26.68 43.67 -22.79
N VAL A 211 -27.75 43.32 -22.07
CA VAL A 211 -29.06 43.98 -22.23
C VAL A 211 -28.96 45.47 -21.92
N ASN A 212 -28.22 45.85 -20.87
CA ASN A 212 -27.95 47.25 -20.54
C ASN A 212 -27.20 48.00 -21.65
N LEU A 213 -26.18 47.36 -22.25
CA LEU A 213 -25.43 47.91 -23.38
C LEU A 213 -26.31 48.10 -24.62
N MET A 214 -27.16 47.11 -24.92
CA MET A 214 -28.11 47.20 -26.02
C MET A 214 -29.15 48.30 -25.79
N ALA A 215 -29.65 48.45 -24.55
CA ALA A 215 -30.56 49.53 -24.18
C ALA A 215 -29.91 50.91 -24.35
N HIS A 216 -28.68 51.11 -23.87
CA HIS A 216 -27.92 52.34 -24.10
C HIS A 216 -27.69 52.63 -25.59
N THR A 217 -27.29 51.59 -26.33
CA THR A 217 -27.04 51.72 -27.76
C THR A 217 -28.28 52.15 -28.51
N MET A 218 -29.40 51.50 -28.22
CA MET A 218 -30.69 51.81 -28.84
C MET A 218 -31.14 53.22 -28.45
N LEU A 219 -31.06 53.58 -27.17
CA LEU A 219 -31.38 54.92 -26.67
C LEU A 219 -30.65 56.02 -27.47
N TRP A 220 -29.33 55.89 -27.66
CA TRP A 220 -28.56 56.90 -28.38
C TRP A 220 -28.80 56.88 -29.89
N LEU A 221 -29.08 55.72 -30.49
CA LEU A 221 -29.48 55.64 -31.90
C LEU A 221 -30.81 56.36 -32.15
N LEU A 222 -31.74 56.32 -31.20
CA LEU A 222 -33.01 57.04 -31.23
C LEU A 222 -32.83 58.55 -30.98
N ILE A 223 -32.21 58.95 -29.86
CA ILE A 223 -32.04 60.36 -29.48
C ILE A 223 -31.27 61.15 -30.55
N ASN A 224 -30.25 60.55 -31.16
CA ASN A 224 -29.42 61.22 -32.16
C ASN A 224 -30.00 61.19 -33.58
N GLY A 225 -31.13 60.51 -33.80
CA GLY A 225 -31.74 60.31 -35.11
C GLY A 225 -31.01 59.34 -36.04
N THR A 226 -29.86 58.77 -35.63
CA THR A 226 -29.06 57.86 -36.47
C THR A 226 -29.81 56.58 -36.84
N GLY A 227 -30.58 56.03 -35.90
CA GLY A 227 -31.37 54.82 -36.11
C GLY A 227 -32.46 55.04 -37.15
N PRO A 228 -33.44 55.94 -36.87
CA PRO A 228 -34.49 56.32 -37.81
C PRO A 228 -33.97 56.86 -39.15
N GLY A 229 -32.92 57.69 -39.15
CA GLY A 229 -32.42 58.33 -40.37
C GLY A 229 -31.61 57.39 -41.29
N TYR A 230 -30.94 56.37 -40.74
CA TYR A 230 -30.00 55.55 -41.52
C TYR A 230 -30.20 54.03 -41.39
N LEU A 231 -30.39 53.50 -40.18
CA LEU A 231 -30.35 52.06 -39.94
C LEU A 231 -31.69 51.37 -40.21
N TRP A 232 -32.80 52.03 -39.88
CA TRP A 232 -34.15 51.47 -40.05
C TRP A 232 -35.21 52.52 -40.48
N PRO A 233 -34.98 53.26 -41.57
CA PRO A 233 -35.85 54.36 -42.00
C PRO A 233 -37.25 53.93 -42.45
N THR A 234 -37.42 52.68 -42.86
CA THR A 234 -38.75 52.13 -43.18
C THR A 234 -39.53 51.81 -41.90
N LEU A 235 -38.88 51.16 -40.93
CA LEU A 235 -39.48 50.83 -39.65
C LEU A 235 -39.88 52.10 -38.89
N ALA A 236 -39.01 53.11 -38.85
CA ALA A 236 -39.28 54.38 -38.17
C ALA A 236 -40.47 55.16 -38.76
N ARG A 237 -40.70 55.04 -40.08
CA ARG A 237 -41.89 55.63 -40.74
C ARG A 237 -43.18 54.87 -40.45
N SER A 238 -43.09 53.61 -40.03
CA SER A 238 -44.24 52.74 -39.77
C SER A 238 -44.56 52.55 -38.29
N VAL A 239 -43.56 52.71 -37.42
CA VAL A 239 -43.62 52.51 -35.98
C VAL A 239 -42.81 53.62 -35.35
N HIS A 240 -43.48 54.52 -34.64
CA HIS A 240 -42.81 55.53 -33.83
C HIS A 240 -42.21 54.84 -32.59
N LEU A 241 -40.91 54.56 -32.61
CA LEU A 241 -40.21 54.06 -31.42
C LEU A 241 -39.92 55.22 -30.47
N ASP A 242 -40.48 55.15 -29.26
CA ASP A 242 -40.17 56.06 -28.16
C ASP A 242 -38.78 55.73 -27.56
N PRO A 243 -37.88 56.71 -27.28
CA PRO A 243 -36.64 56.47 -26.54
C PRO A 243 -36.82 56.14 -25.04
N HIS A 244 -37.90 56.59 -24.38
CA HIS A 244 -38.07 56.43 -22.91
C HIS A 244 -38.07 54.98 -22.38
N PRO A 245 -38.68 53.99 -23.06
CA PRO A 245 -38.58 52.58 -22.70
C PRO A 245 -37.12 52.12 -22.50
N PHE A 246 -36.21 52.62 -23.33
CA PHE A 246 -34.79 52.27 -23.24
C PHE A 246 -34.10 52.93 -22.05
N ILE A 247 -34.50 54.14 -21.65
CA ILE A 247 -34.03 54.77 -20.38
C ILE A 247 -34.39 53.89 -19.19
N TRP A 248 -35.60 53.34 -19.17
CA TRP A 248 -36.02 52.45 -18.08
C TRP A 248 -35.27 51.12 -18.07
N LEU A 249 -34.95 50.58 -19.25
CA LEU A 249 -34.11 49.39 -19.38
C LEU A 249 -32.65 49.66 -18.94
N THR A 250 -32.11 50.86 -19.16
CA THR A 250 -30.79 51.21 -18.63
C THR A 250 -30.81 51.36 -17.11
N VAL A 251 -31.87 51.93 -16.53
CA VAL A 251 -32.09 51.96 -15.07
C VAL A 251 -32.17 50.55 -14.48
N TYR A 252 -32.87 49.62 -15.15
CA TYR A 252 -32.87 48.21 -14.76
C TYR A 252 -31.47 47.61 -14.79
N GLY A 253 -30.76 47.73 -15.91
CA GLY A 253 -29.45 47.13 -16.10
C GLY A 253 -28.42 47.64 -15.11
N THR A 254 -28.33 48.96 -14.93
CA THR A 254 -27.45 49.62 -13.97
C THR A 254 -27.79 49.26 -12.52
N GLY A 255 -29.07 49.29 -12.15
CA GLY A 255 -29.53 48.95 -10.80
C GLY A 255 -29.30 47.48 -10.46
N ALA A 256 -29.58 46.57 -11.39
CA ALA A 256 -29.35 45.13 -11.23
C ALA A 256 -27.85 44.82 -11.12
N PHE A 257 -27.02 45.49 -11.93
CA PHE A 257 -25.57 45.40 -11.85
C PHE A 257 -25.02 45.84 -10.48
N ALA A 258 -25.46 47.01 -10.02
CA ALA A 258 -25.08 47.53 -8.71
C ALA A 258 -25.51 46.60 -7.57
N ALA A 259 -26.75 46.09 -7.64
CA ALA A 259 -27.28 45.19 -6.62
C ALA A 259 -26.52 43.87 -6.53
N ASP A 260 -26.21 43.25 -7.68
CA ASP A 260 -25.46 42.00 -7.73
C ASP A 260 -24.05 42.19 -7.18
N PHE A 261 -23.36 43.25 -7.63
CA PHE A 261 -21.98 43.51 -7.23
C PHE A 261 -21.88 43.86 -5.73
N LEU A 262 -22.80 44.66 -5.19
CA LEU A 262 -22.84 44.97 -3.76
C LEU A 262 -23.34 43.79 -2.91
N SER A 263 -24.16 42.88 -3.44
CA SER A 263 -24.61 41.68 -2.71
C SER A 263 -23.49 40.70 -2.37
N THR A 264 -22.37 40.78 -3.09
CA THR A 264 -21.15 39.99 -2.79
C THR A 264 -20.28 40.58 -1.68
N THR A 265 -20.75 41.65 -1.01
CA THR A 265 -19.99 42.43 -0.01
C THR A 265 -20.75 42.59 1.32
N ARG A 266 -20.20 43.27 2.33
CA ARG A 266 -20.81 43.39 3.68
C ARG A 266 -21.89 44.50 3.76
N VAL A 267 -22.46 44.86 2.63
CA VAL A 267 -23.57 45.83 2.54
C VAL A 267 -24.85 45.17 3.08
N PRO A 268 -25.73 45.92 3.81
CA PRO A 268 -26.96 45.35 4.33
C PRO A 268 -27.83 44.73 3.22
N ALA A 269 -28.46 43.59 3.52
CA ALA A 269 -29.40 42.94 2.61
C ALA A 269 -30.54 43.88 2.19
N VAL A 270 -30.96 44.80 3.07
CA VAL A 270 -31.99 45.81 2.78
C VAL A 270 -31.57 46.73 1.63
N VAL A 271 -30.31 47.17 1.61
CA VAL A 271 -29.76 48.03 0.54
C VAL A 271 -29.75 47.29 -0.79
N CYS A 272 -29.26 46.04 -0.79
CA CYS A 272 -29.25 45.21 -2.01
C CYS A 272 -30.67 44.90 -2.51
N THR A 273 -31.61 44.67 -1.58
CA THR A 273 -33.02 44.41 -1.90
C THR A 273 -33.67 45.66 -2.49
N ALA A 274 -33.44 46.84 -1.92
CA ALA A 274 -33.94 48.10 -2.45
C ALA A 274 -33.45 48.34 -3.90
N LEU A 275 -32.17 48.09 -4.17
CA LEU A 275 -31.61 48.18 -5.54
C LEU A 275 -32.26 47.18 -6.50
N LYS A 276 -32.52 45.94 -6.07
CA LYS A 276 -33.22 44.93 -6.89
C LYS A 276 -34.67 45.32 -7.19
N VAL A 277 -35.39 45.85 -6.20
CA VAL A 277 -36.78 46.32 -6.35
C VAL A 277 -36.82 47.49 -7.34
N MET A 278 -35.92 48.44 -7.19
CA MET A 278 -35.79 49.58 -8.11
C MET A 278 -35.44 49.14 -9.53
N ALA A 279 -34.51 48.19 -9.69
CA ALA A 279 -34.19 47.61 -10.98
C ALA A 279 -35.42 46.93 -11.61
N ALA A 280 -36.13 46.09 -10.84
CA ALA A 280 -37.34 45.42 -11.31
C ALA A 280 -38.44 46.42 -11.73
N ALA A 281 -38.62 47.52 -10.98
CA ALA A 281 -39.51 48.60 -11.37
C ALA A 281 -39.09 49.23 -12.71
N GLY A 282 -37.79 49.47 -12.92
CA GLY A 282 -37.25 49.92 -14.21
C GLY A 282 -37.57 48.95 -15.36
N LEU A 283 -37.44 47.64 -15.14
CA LEU A 283 -37.79 46.65 -16.16
C LEU A 283 -39.28 46.69 -16.52
N VAL A 284 -40.14 46.77 -15.50
CA VAL A 284 -41.60 46.85 -15.70
C VAL A 284 -41.97 48.12 -16.47
N LEU A 285 -41.41 49.27 -16.08
CA LEU A 285 -41.66 50.54 -16.75
C LEU A 285 -41.11 50.56 -18.18
N GLY A 286 -39.95 49.96 -18.41
CA GLY A 286 -39.37 49.83 -19.75
C GLY A 286 -40.20 48.97 -20.68
N VAL A 287 -40.67 47.81 -20.19
CA VAL A 287 -41.55 46.93 -20.98
C VAL A 287 -42.91 47.59 -21.20
N ALA A 288 -43.51 48.18 -20.17
CA ALA A 288 -44.80 48.87 -20.29
C ALA A 288 -44.74 50.05 -21.25
N GLY A 289 -43.62 50.77 -21.29
CA GLY A 289 -43.39 51.90 -22.19
C GLY A 289 -43.55 51.57 -23.67
N PHE A 290 -43.22 50.35 -24.11
CA PHE A 290 -43.42 49.92 -25.50
C PHE A 290 -44.89 49.76 -25.91
N PHE A 291 -45.80 49.70 -24.94
CA PHE A 291 -47.24 49.51 -25.17
C PHE A 291 -48.05 50.80 -24.94
N VAL A 292 -47.38 51.92 -24.63
CA VAL A 292 -48.05 53.22 -24.48
C VAL A 292 -48.50 53.71 -25.86
N PRO A 293 -49.79 54.07 -26.04
CA PRO A 293 -50.28 54.64 -27.30
C PRO A 293 -49.53 55.91 -27.69
N GLU A 294 -49.40 56.17 -28.99
CA GLU A 294 -48.65 57.32 -29.53
C GLU A 294 -49.16 58.68 -29.02
N ASP A 295 -50.46 58.78 -28.73
CA ASP A 295 -51.11 59.98 -28.19
C ASP A 295 -50.75 60.24 -26.71
N ASP A 296 -50.33 59.20 -25.97
CA ASP A 296 -50.08 59.23 -24.52
C ASP A 296 -48.57 59.23 -24.17
N ILE A 297 -47.67 59.35 -25.15
CA ILE A 297 -46.20 59.42 -24.96
C ILE A 297 -45.81 60.54 -23.99
N TYR A 298 -46.60 61.61 -23.88
CA TYR A 298 -46.38 62.64 -22.86
C TYR A 298 -46.25 62.09 -21.42
N TRP A 299 -47.02 61.05 -21.09
CA TRP A 299 -46.93 60.40 -19.78
C TRP A 299 -45.60 59.66 -19.58
N SER A 300 -45.01 59.09 -20.64
CA SER A 300 -43.69 58.44 -20.55
C SER A 300 -42.58 59.46 -20.26
N HIS A 301 -42.61 60.62 -20.93
CA HIS A 301 -41.73 61.76 -20.65
C HIS A 301 -41.87 62.28 -19.21
N ALA A 302 -43.10 62.52 -18.76
CA ALA A 302 -43.38 63.01 -17.40
C ALA A 302 -42.89 62.03 -16.33
N LEU A 303 -43.08 60.73 -16.58
CA LEU A 303 -42.63 59.67 -15.69
C LEU A 303 -41.10 59.63 -15.57
N VAL A 304 -40.37 59.71 -16.68
CA VAL A 304 -38.89 59.73 -16.66
C VAL A 304 -38.38 60.96 -15.92
N SER A 305 -38.90 62.15 -16.23
CA SER A 305 -38.47 63.39 -15.58
C SER A 305 -38.75 63.42 -14.07
N THR A 306 -39.84 62.77 -13.62
CA THR A 306 -40.23 62.77 -12.20
C THR A 306 -39.51 61.69 -11.38
N ILE A 307 -39.24 60.53 -11.97
CA ILE A 307 -38.75 59.34 -11.24
C ILE A 307 -37.24 59.10 -11.42
N ALA A 308 -36.63 59.53 -12.53
CA ALA A 308 -35.20 59.28 -12.78
C ALA A 308 -34.28 59.95 -11.74
N LEU A 309 -34.57 61.19 -11.33
CA LEU A 309 -33.78 61.91 -10.33
C LEU A 309 -33.84 61.26 -8.93
N PRO A 310 -35.01 60.89 -8.38
CA PRO A 310 -35.10 60.10 -7.16
C PRO A 310 -34.33 58.77 -7.22
N ILE A 311 -34.39 58.06 -8.35
CA ILE A 311 -33.65 56.81 -8.56
C ILE A 311 -32.13 57.04 -8.52
N LEU A 312 -31.66 58.09 -9.19
CA LEU A 312 -30.25 58.46 -9.18
C LEU A 312 -29.76 58.85 -7.78
N ALA A 313 -30.58 59.60 -7.03
CA ALA A 313 -30.30 59.93 -5.64
C ALA A 313 -30.28 58.67 -4.75
N ALA A 314 -31.18 57.71 -4.98
CA ALA A 314 -31.17 56.43 -4.28
C ALA A 314 -29.91 55.61 -4.61
N LEU A 315 -29.49 55.53 -5.88
CA LEU A 315 -28.25 54.87 -6.30
C LEU A 315 -27.02 55.46 -5.60
N LEU A 316 -26.92 56.79 -5.57
CA LEU A 316 -25.87 57.51 -4.85
C LEU A 316 -25.89 57.21 -3.35
N GLY A 317 -27.05 57.35 -2.69
CA GLY A 317 -27.17 57.13 -1.25
C GLY A 317 -26.85 55.70 -0.84
N LEU A 318 -27.40 54.72 -1.56
CA LEU A 318 -27.20 53.29 -1.29
C LEU A 318 -25.75 52.86 -1.55
N THR A 319 -25.11 53.39 -2.60
CA THR A 319 -23.67 53.16 -2.86
C THR A 319 -22.78 53.88 -1.84
N GLY A 320 -23.20 55.07 -1.39
CA GLY A 320 -22.54 55.85 -0.33
C GLY A 320 -22.49 55.10 1.00
N ILE A 321 -23.54 54.35 1.34
CA ILE A 321 -23.53 53.45 2.51
C ILE A 321 -22.44 52.37 2.36
N GLY A 322 -22.26 51.82 1.16
CA GLY A 322 -21.18 50.87 0.86
C GLY A 322 -19.79 51.50 1.04
N LEU A 323 -19.59 52.73 0.55
CA LEU A 323 -18.35 53.47 0.73
C LEU A 323 -18.03 53.75 2.20
N TYR A 324 -19.03 54.18 2.97
CA TYR A 324 -18.88 54.46 4.41
C TYR A 324 -18.42 53.21 5.19
N ARG A 325 -18.83 52.02 4.73
CA ARG A 325 -18.41 50.73 5.32
C ARG A 325 -17.06 50.23 4.83
N GLY A 326 -16.38 50.99 3.97
CA GLY A 326 -15.05 50.64 3.46
C GLY A 326 -15.08 49.60 2.34
N GLU A 327 -16.21 49.39 1.67
CA GLU A 327 -16.32 48.37 0.63
C GLU A 327 -15.57 48.78 -0.65
N PRO A 328 -14.58 47.98 -1.12
CA PRO A 328 -13.80 48.32 -2.31
C PRO A 328 -14.67 48.44 -3.56
N ALA A 329 -15.71 47.60 -3.64
CA ALA A 329 -16.68 47.54 -4.72
C ALA A 329 -17.52 48.81 -4.91
N ALA A 330 -17.70 49.61 -3.85
CA ALA A 330 -18.53 50.80 -3.89
C ALA A 330 -17.82 52.01 -4.54
N ARG A 331 -16.48 52.00 -4.61
CA ARG A 331 -15.68 53.08 -5.24
C ARG A 331 -15.93 53.21 -6.74
N PRO A 332 -15.77 52.16 -7.56
CA PRO A 332 -16.04 52.28 -9.00
C PRO A 332 -17.52 52.59 -9.28
N LEU A 333 -18.45 52.02 -8.52
CA LEU A 333 -19.88 52.34 -8.65
C LEU A 333 -20.17 53.83 -8.37
N MET A 334 -19.60 54.38 -7.30
CA MET A 334 -19.77 55.80 -6.99
C MET A 334 -19.22 56.69 -8.11
N LEU A 335 -18.08 56.32 -8.69
CA LEU A 335 -17.50 57.05 -9.81
C LEU A 335 -18.45 57.05 -11.03
N THR A 336 -19.07 55.91 -11.32
CA THR A 336 -20.12 55.82 -12.36
C THR A 336 -21.29 56.75 -12.06
N TRP A 337 -21.82 56.74 -10.84
CA TRP A 337 -22.97 57.59 -10.48
C TRP A 337 -22.67 59.08 -10.54
N LEU A 338 -21.48 59.50 -10.10
CA LEU A 338 -21.06 60.90 -10.22
C LEU A 338 -20.95 61.32 -11.70
N GLY A 339 -20.44 60.45 -12.57
CA GLY A 339 -20.41 60.67 -14.01
C GLY A 339 -21.81 60.80 -14.61
N LEU A 340 -22.74 59.93 -14.20
CA LEU A 340 -24.14 59.97 -14.65
C LEU A 340 -24.87 61.23 -14.17
N VAL A 341 -24.67 61.63 -12.92
CA VAL A 341 -25.21 62.88 -12.37
C VAL A 341 -24.68 64.09 -13.12
N ALA A 342 -23.38 64.13 -13.38
CA ALA A 342 -22.79 65.20 -14.19
C ALA A 342 -23.45 65.23 -15.58
N ALA A 343 -23.56 64.09 -16.27
CA ALA A 343 -24.20 64.03 -17.58
C ALA A 343 -25.65 64.55 -17.56
N VAL A 344 -26.47 64.17 -16.57
CA VAL A 344 -27.85 64.63 -16.42
C VAL A 344 -27.91 66.13 -16.13
N VAL A 345 -27.07 66.64 -15.22
CA VAL A 345 -27.02 68.07 -14.90
C VAL A 345 -26.61 68.90 -16.12
N PHE A 346 -25.61 68.45 -16.87
CA PHE A 346 -25.20 69.10 -18.11
C PHE A 346 -26.33 69.11 -19.16
N ALA A 347 -27.06 67.99 -19.31
CA ALA A 347 -28.22 67.94 -20.20
C ALA A 347 -29.32 68.93 -19.76
N LEU A 348 -29.67 68.97 -18.48
CA LEU A 348 -30.66 69.90 -17.94
C LEU A 348 -30.25 71.36 -18.14
N LEU A 349 -29.00 71.71 -17.86
CA LEU A 349 -28.47 73.06 -18.07
C LEU A 349 -28.51 73.48 -19.54
N ARG A 350 -28.28 72.54 -20.46
CA ARG A 350 -28.41 72.79 -21.91
C ARG A 350 -29.87 73.00 -22.29
N ASP A 351 -30.76 72.15 -21.81
CA ASP A 351 -32.17 72.18 -22.20
C ASP A 351 -32.87 73.48 -21.73
N ILE A 352 -32.48 74.03 -20.57
CA ILE A 352 -32.95 75.37 -20.12
C ILE A 352 -32.20 76.55 -20.75
N GLY A 353 -31.24 76.30 -21.65
CA GLY A 353 -30.47 77.34 -22.34
C GLY A 353 -29.37 78.01 -21.51
N ALA A 354 -28.99 77.45 -20.35
CA ALA A 354 -27.93 78.01 -19.50
C ALA A 354 -26.52 77.75 -20.04
N ILE A 355 -26.35 76.75 -20.90
CA ILE A 355 -25.10 76.45 -21.60
C ILE A 355 -25.36 76.32 -23.12
N PRO A 356 -24.39 76.67 -23.97
CA PRO A 356 -24.58 76.66 -25.42
C PRO A 356 -24.75 75.23 -25.98
N ASN A 357 -25.58 75.12 -27.01
CA ASN A 357 -25.74 73.89 -27.78
C ASN A 357 -24.55 73.72 -28.75
N ASN A 358 -23.67 72.76 -28.47
CA ASN A 358 -22.51 72.44 -29.31
C ASN A 358 -22.26 70.93 -29.32
N THR A 359 -21.35 70.45 -30.17
CA THR A 359 -21.05 69.01 -30.31
C THR A 359 -20.67 68.34 -28.98
N PHE A 360 -20.00 69.06 -28.09
CA PHE A 360 -19.58 68.55 -26.78
C PHE A 360 -20.77 68.41 -25.83
N THR A 361 -21.65 69.41 -25.76
CA THR A 361 -22.85 69.37 -24.90
C THR A 361 -23.91 68.41 -25.44
N LEU A 362 -23.98 68.20 -26.76
CA LEU A 362 -24.79 67.15 -27.39
C LEU A 362 -24.28 65.74 -27.09
N SER A 363 -22.97 65.52 -27.22
CA SER A 363 -22.36 64.18 -27.07
C SER A 363 -21.97 63.87 -25.62
N GLY A 364 -22.05 64.82 -24.69
CA GLY A 364 -21.54 64.68 -23.32
C GLY A 364 -22.19 63.53 -22.55
N ALA A 365 -23.52 63.38 -22.65
CA ALA A 365 -24.22 62.26 -22.04
C ALA A 365 -23.91 60.91 -22.72
N GLN A 366 -23.66 60.91 -24.04
CA GLN A 366 -23.18 59.73 -24.76
C GLN A 366 -21.78 59.32 -24.28
N LEU A 367 -20.86 60.27 -24.09
CA LEU A 367 -19.53 60.04 -23.51
C LEU A 367 -19.62 59.52 -22.07
N GLY A 368 -20.58 60.04 -21.29
CA GLY A 368 -20.89 59.52 -19.95
C GLY A 368 -21.29 58.05 -19.96
N SER A 369 -22.08 57.62 -20.95
CA SER A 369 -22.41 56.19 -21.10
C SER A 369 -21.19 55.35 -21.48
N ILE A 370 -20.28 55.82 -22.34
CA ILE A 370 -19.02 55.09 -22.62
C ILE A 370 -18.20 54.92 -21.33
N PHE A 371 -18.13 55.97 -20.51
CA PHE A 371 -17.43 55.93 -19.24
C PHE A 371 -18.05 54.90 -18.28
N GLU A 372 -19.37 54.90 -18.14
CA GLU A 372 -20.09 53.87 -17.38
C GLU A 372 -19.75 52.46 -17.89
N MET A 373 -19.87 52.25 -19.20
CA MET A 373 -19.59 50.96 -19.83
C MET A 373 -18.18 50.48 -19.51
N LEU A 374 -17.18 51.37 -19.60
CA LEU A 374 -15.79 51.06 -19.27
C LEU A 374 -15.62 50.68 -17.79
N VAL A 375 -16.23 51.43 -16.87
CA VAL A 375 -16.15 51.12 -15.43
C VAL A 375 -16.77 49.76 -15.14
N PHE A 376 -17.95 49.46 -15.70
CA PHE A 376 -18.59 48.16 -15.52
C PHE A 376 -17.79 47.02 -16.16
N ALA A 377 -17.22 47.22 -17.34
CA ALA A 377 -16.33 46.25 -17.97
C ALA A 377 -15.10 45.94 -17.09
N CYS A 378 -14.46 46.97 -16.52
CA CYS A 378 -13.37 46.79 -15.57
C CYS A 378 -13.80 46.03 -14.31
N MET A 379 -14.97 46.34 -13.75
CA MET A 379 -15.52 45.62 -12.60
C MET A 379 -15.79 44.15 -12.88
N LEU A 380 -16.28 43.82 -14.09
CA LEU A 380 -16.49 42.45 -14.53
C LEU A 380 -15.17 41.67 -14.62
N VAL A 381 -14.12 42.29 -15.17
CA VAL A 381 -12.77 41.68 -15.24
C VAL A 381 -12.18 41.49 -13.84
N GLU A 382 -12.33 42.48 -12.95
CA GLU A 382 -11.85 42.36 -11.57
C GLU A 382 -12.54 41.20 -10.83
N ARG A 383 -13.86 41.04 -11.03
CA ARG A 383 -14.61 39.91 -10.47
C ARG A 383 -14.08 38.57 -10.96
N LEU A 384 -13.83 38.44 -12.26
CA LEU A 384 -13.24 37.21 -12.82
C LEU A 384 -11.89 36.91 -12.15
N GLY A 385 -11.03 37.93 -11.99
CA GLY A 385 -9.74 37.78 -11.32
C GLY A 385 -9.86 37.44 -9.83
N ARG A 386 -10.91 37.88 -9.13
CA ARG A 386 -11.18 37.44 -7.74
C ARG A 386 -11.60 35.97 -7.70
N LEU A 387 -12.55 35.57 -8.54
CA LEU A 387 -13.02 34.19 -8.62
C LEU A 387 -11.91 33.21 -9.02
N GLN A 388 -11.02 33.61 -9.93
CA GLN A 388 -9.85 32.81 -10.30
C GLN A 388 -8.88 32.65 -9.13
N ARG A 389 -8.58 33.73 -8.39
CA ARG A 389 -7.70 33.68 -7.22
C ARG A 389 -8.27 32.81 -6.10
N GLU A 390 -9.57 32.92 -5.82
CA GLU A 390 -10.25 32.07 -4.84
C GLU A 390 -10.21 30.59 -5.26
N LYS A 391 -10.49 30.29 -6.53
CA LYS A 391 -10.40 28.92 -7.07
C LYS A 391 -8.98 28.37 -6.98
N GLU A 392 -7.98 29.15 -7.37
CA GLU A 392 -6.57 28.76 -7.25
C GLU A 392 -6.16 28.51 -5.80
N GLN A 393 -6.66 29.33 -4.88
CA GLN A 393 -6.38 29.17 -3.45
C GLN A 393 -6.99 27.89 -2.90
N ILE A 394 -8.28 27.63 -3.17
CA ILE A 394 -8.95 26.38 -2.79
C ILE A 394 -8.22 25.17 -3.38
N GLN A 395 -7.77 25.27 -4.64
CA GLN A 395 -7.05 24.18 -5.30
C GLN A 395 -5.66 23.96 -4.68
N ARG A 396 -4.96 25.01 -4.26
CA ARG A 396 -3.68 24.90 -3.54
C ARG A 396 -3.86 24.32 -2.15
N GLU A 397 -4.89 24.74 -1.42
CA GLU A 397 -5.23 24.20 -0.09
C GLU A 397 -5.61 22.71 -0.18
N ALA A 398 -6.43 22.33 -1.17
CA ALA A 398 -6.76 20.93 -1.43
C ALA A 398 -5.53 20.09 -1.81
N LEU A 399 -4.62 20.63 -2.63
CA LEU A 399 -3.38 19.94 -2.98
C LEU A 399 -2.44 19.79 -1.77
N ALA A 400 -2.34 20.82 -0.93
CA ALA A 400 -1.54 20.76 0.29
C ALA A 400 -2.10 19.71 1.27
N SER A 401 -3.42 19.71 1.49
CA SER A 401 -4.10 18.70 2.31
C SER A 401 -3.94 17.29 1.72
N ALA A 402 -4.07 17.12 0.40
CA ALA A 402 -3.85 15.82 -0.25
C ALA A 402 -2.41 15.31 -0.05
N ARG A 403 -1.39 16.18 -0.20
CA ARG A 403 0.01 15.82 0.05
C ARG A 403 0.28 15.48 1.50
N GLU A 404 -0.32 16.21 2.44
CA GLU A 404 -0.21 15.90 3.87
C GLU A 404 -0.83 14.53 4.18
N HIS A 405 -2.01 14.24 3.63
CA HIS A 405 -2.67 12.94 3.77
C HIS A 405 -1.85 11.82 3.12
N GLU A 406 -1.26 12.07 1.95
CA GLU A 406 -0.37 11.13 1.26
C GLU A 406 0.87 10.83 2.11
N MET A 407 1.56 11.84 2.64
CA MET A 407 2.71 11.64 3.54
C MET A 407 2.33 10.90 4.83
N VAL A 408 1.19 11.21 5.44
CA VAL A 408 0.70 10.51 6.63
C VAL A 408 0.36 9.05 6.29
N LEU A 409 -0.24 8.81 5.12
CA LEU A 409 -0.57 7.46 4.66
C LEU A 409 0.70 6.66 4.35
N GLU A 410 1.65 7.22 3.61
CA GLU A 410 2.95 6.60 3.33
C GLU A 410 3.68 6.26 4.62
N ARG A 411 3.70 7.19 5.58
CA ARG A 411 4.29 6.94 6.90
C ARG A 411 3.56 5.81 7.64
N ARG A 412 2.22 5.82 7.65
CA ARG A 412 1.42 4.77 8.30
C ARG A 412 1.57 3.42 7.60
N VAL A 413 1.69 3.39 6.27
CA VAL A 413 1.97 2.18 5.49
C VAL A 413 3.38 1.69 5.81
N ALA A 414 4.38 2.56 5.83
CA ALA A 414 5.76 2.20 6.18
C ALA A 414 5.84 1.66 7.62
N ASP A 415 5.24 2.34 8.59
CA ASP A 415 5.17 1.91 9.99
C ASP A 415 4.45 0.57 10.09
N ARG A 416 3.32 0.38 9.40
CA ARG A 416 2.57 -0.88 9.45
C ARG A 416 3.28 -2.02 8.74
N THR A 417 3.99 -1.73 7.65
CA THR A 417 4.81 -2.71 6.93
C THR A 417 5.98 -3.14 7.81
N ALA A 418 6.67 -2.19 8.47
CA ALA A 418 7.73 -2.49 9.41
C ALA A 418 7.23 -3.26 10.64
N GLU A 419 6.06 -2.92 11.18
CA GLU A 419 5.41 -3.68 12.27
C GLU A 419 5.05 -5.11 11.83
N LEU A 420 4.49 -5.26 10.63
CA LEU A 420 4.10 -6.56 10.08
C LEU A 420 5.34 -7.41 9.78
N ASP A 421 6.40 -6.82 9.22
CA ASP A 421 7.68 -7.48 9.00
C ASP A 421 8.34 -7.86 10.32
N ALA A 422 8.35 -6.97 11.32
CA ALA A 422 8.86 -7.28 12.65
C ALA A 422 8.03 -8.37 13.34
N ALA A 423 6.70 -8.37 13.19
CA ALA A 423 5.83 -9.42 13.70
C ALA A 423 6.05 -10.76 12.98
N ASN A 424 6.22 -10.74 11.65
CA ASN A 424 6.52 -11.93 10.85
C ASN A 424 7.92 -12.49 11.18
N VAL A 425 8.93 -11.63 11.31
CA VAL A 425 10.27 -12.02 11.77
C VAL A 425 10.21 -12.59 13.18
N ARG A 426 9.43 -11.98 14.08
CA ARG A 426 9.25 -12.47 15.46
C ARG A 426 8.54 -13.83 15.49
N LEU A 427 7.46 -14.01 14.72
CA LEU A 427 6.75 -15.30 14.62
C LEU A 427 7.64 -16.37 14.00
N ARG A 428 8.34 -16.07 12.91
CA ARG A 428 9.33 -16.98 12.31
C ARG A 428 10.44 -17.32 13.31
N ALA A 429 10.95 -16.34 14.06
CA ALA A 429 11.95 -16.55 15.10
C ALA A 429 11.42 -17.44 16.23
N ILE A 430 10.19 -17.24 16.69
CA ILE A 430 9.55 -18.08 17.72
C ILE A 430 9.41 -19.52 17.23
N VAL A 431 8.90 -19.72 16.00
CA VAL A 431 8.70 -21.07 15.44
C VAL A 431 10.04 -21.74 15.11
N SER A 432 11.03 -20.99 14.62
CA SER A 432 12.37 -21.51 14.30
C SER A 432 13.22 -21.79 15.54
N SER A 433 13.01 -21.05 16.63
CA SER A 433 13.69 -21.24 17.92
C SER A 433 12.93 -22.12 18.90
N ALA A 434 11.74 -22.59 18.53
CA ALA A 434 10.98 -23.55 19.32
C ALA A 434 11.92 -24.71 19.71
N PRO A 435 12.00 -25.07 21.01
CA PRO A 435 12.98 -26.04 21.48
C PRO A 435 12.65 -27.49 21.09
N PHE A 436 11.66 -27.68 20.21
CA PHE A 436 11.22 -28.98 19.72
C PHE A 436 11.04 -28.95 18.19
N PRO A 437 11.32 -30.09 17.51
CA PRO A 437 10.99 -30.32 16.11
C PRO A 437 9.51 -30.05 15.79
N LEU A 438 9.25 -29.18 14.81
CA LEU A 438 7.90 -28.85 14.34
C LEU A 438 7.82 -28.91 12.82
N LEU A 439 6.75 -29.55 12.33
CA LEU A 439 6.39 -29.67 10.91
C LEU A 439 4.97 -29.16 10.69
N LEU A 440 4.72 -28.52 9.55
CA LEU A 440 3.37 -28.27 9.01
C LEU A 440 3.15 -29.21 7.83
N VAL A 441 2.06 -29.97 7.82
CA VAL A 441 1.78 -30.98 6.80
C VAL A 441 0.39 -30.78 6.21
N ARG A 442 0.29 -30.61 4.90
CA ARG A 442 -1.00 -30.44 4.19
C ARG A 442 -1.82 -31.73 4.27
N GLU A 443 -3.11 -31.63 4.60
CA GLU A 443 -3.95 -32.84 4.71
C GLU A 443 -4.26 -33.49 3.37
N ALA A 444 -4.40 -32.70 2.30
CA ALA A 444 -4.85 -33.18 0.99
C ALA A 444 -3.90 -34.21 0.35
N ASP A 445 -2.59 -33.97 0.39
CA ASP A 445 -1.56 -34.82 -0.24
C ASP A 445 -0.55 -35.40 0.77
N GLY A 446 -0.58 -34.92 2.02
CA GLY A 446 0.35 -35.26 3.08
C GLY A 446 1.71 -34.56 2.97
N GLY A 447 1.87 -33.56 2.09
CA GLY A 447 3.14 -32.87 1.84
C GLY A 447 3.55 -31.93 2.98
N VAL A 448 4.82 -31.94 3.38
CA VAL A 448 5.36 -30.99 4.37
C VAL A 448 5.44 -29.59 3.78
N LEU A 449 4.80 -28.61 4.41
CA LEU A 449 4.81 -27.20 4.01
C LEU A 449 5.92 -26.41 4.69
N TYR A 450 6.29 -26.80 5.92
CA TYR A 450 7.30 -26.11 6.72
C TYR A 450 7.93 -27.09 7.71
N ALA A 451 9.24 -26.94 7.95
CA ALA A 451 10.00 -27.62 8.99
C ALA A 451 10.89 -26.58 9.70
N ASN A 452 10.86 -26.52 11.03
CA ASN A 452 11.81 -25.67 11.76
C ASN A 452 13.21 -26.30 11.80
N GLN A 453 14.21 -25.55 12.27
CA GLN A 453 15.60 -26.05 12.30
C GLN A 453 15.73 -27.33 13.13
N ARG A 454 15.03 -27.41 14.28
CA ARG A 454 15.02 -28.63 15.11
C ARG A 454 14.46 -29.84 14.39
N ALA A 455 13.44 -29.68 13.54
CA ALA A 455 12.91 -30.76 12.70
C ALA A 455 13.90 -31.17 11.60
N CYS A 456 14.62 -30.22 11.00
CA CYS A 456 15.67 -30.53 10.04
C CYS A 456 16.81 -31.32 10.69
N ASP A 457 17.27 -30.87 11.87
CA ASP A 457 18.31 -31.54 12.66
C ASP A 457 17.87 -32.95 13.07
N LEU A 458 16.61 -33.12 13.49
CA LEU A 458 16.05 -34.43 13.86
C LEU A 458 15.91 -35.35 12.65
N LEU A 459 15.33 -34.87 11.55
CA LEU A 459 15.09 -35.71 10.37
C LEU A 459 16.35 -35.94 9.52
N GLY A 460 17.47 -35.26 9.84
CA GLY A 460 18.76 -35.42 9.16
C GLY A 460 18.77 -34.89 7.73
N ALA A 461 17.82 -34.03 7.36
CA ALA A 461 17.69 -33.47 6.03
C ALA A 461 17.58 -31.96 6.09
N SER A 462 18.09 -31.28 5.06
CA SER A 462 17.84 -29.85 4.88
C SER A 462 16.35 -29.60 4.63
N SER A 463 15.88 -28.41 4.99
CA SER A 463 14.49 -27.99 4.76
C SER A 463 14.04 -28.23 3.31
N ASP A 464 14.90 -27.96 2.32
CA ASP A 464 14.62 -28.14 0.88
C ASP A 464 14.34 -29.60 0.47
N LEU A 465 14.85 -30.57 1.25
CA LEU A 465 14.63 -31.99 1.01
C LEU A 465 13.41 -32.54 1.77
N ILE A 466 12.99 -31.87 2.85
CA ILE A 466 11.85 -32.26 3.69
C ILE A 466 10.56 -31.65 3.14
N VAL A 467 10.58 -30.36 2.81
CA VAL A 467 9.43 -29.61 2.27
C VAL A 467 9.01 -30.22 0.92
N GLY A 468 7.72 -30.44 0.74
CA GLY A 468 7.12 -31.04 -0.46
C GLY A 468 7.10 -32.57 -0.48
N ARG A 469 7.83 -33.25 0.42
CA ARG A 469 7.73 -34.72 0.53
C ARG A 469 6.53 -35.13 1.38
N PRO A 470 5.86 -36.25 1.06
CA PRO A 470 4.72 -36.69 1.85
C PRO A 470 5.18 -37.31 3.18
N GLY A 471 4.64 -36.82 4.30
CA GLY A 471 5.01 -37.23 5.66
C GLY A 471 4.90 -38.75 5.94
N ARG A 472 4.13 -39.48 5.12
CA ARG A 472 4.00 -40.95 5.18
C ARG A 472 5.30 -41.72 4.92
N GLU A 473 6.28 -41.12 4.24
CA GLU A 473 7.57 -41.77 3.94
C GLU A 473 8.51 -41.87 5.15
N TRP A 474 8.18 -41.14 6.21
CA TRP A 474 8.99 -40.98 7.41
C TRP A 474 8.49 -41.84 8.58
N LEU A 475 7.27 -42.39 8.50
CA LEU A 475 6.74 -43.30 9.52
C LEU A 475 7.09 -44.74 9.12
N VAL A 476 7.69 -45.50 10.04
CA VAL A 476 8.16 -46.87 9.75
C VAL A 476 7.01 -47.86 9.71
N ASP A 477 6.03 -47.71 10.60
CA ASP A 477 4.86 -48.59 10.70
C ASP A 477 3.60 -47.96 10.04
N PRO A 478 3.07 -48.54 8.95
CA PRO A 478 1.82 -48.09 8.35
C PRO A 478 0.59 -48.19 9.27
N ALA A 479 0.56 -49.14 10.21
CA ALA A 479 -0.59 -49.30 11.11
C ALA A 479 -0.68 -48.18 12.16
N ALA A 480 0.47 -47.69 12.64
CA ALA A 480 0.56 -46.50 13.49
C ALA A 480 0.00 -45.25 12.80
N ARG A 481 0.15 -45.14 11.47
CA ARG A 481 -0.42 -44.05 10.68
C ARG A 481 -1.94 -44.10 10.66
N ASP A 482 -2.51 -45.26 10.36
CA ASP A 482 -3.97 -45.41 10.24
C ASP A 482 -4.65 -45.14 11.59
N THR A 483 -4.02 -45.57 12.68
CA THR A 483 -4.46 -45.27 14.05
C THR A 483 -4.41 -43.77 14.34
N LEU A 484 -3.31 -43.10 13.97
CA LEU A 484 -3.18 -41.64 14.12
C LEU A 484 -4.24 -40.88 13.33
N LEU A 485 -4.47 -41.26 12.07
CA LEU A 485 -5.47 -40.61 11.23
C LEU A 485 -6.88 -40.80 11.77
N ALA A 486 -7.23 -42.01 12.23
CA ALA A 486 -8.52 -42.30 12.83
C ALA A 486 -8.78 -41.45 14.10
N VAL A 487 -7.80 -41.35 15.00
CA VAL A 487 -7.94 -40.54 16.22
C VAL A 487 -8.01 -39.04 15.88
N LEU A 488 -7.23 -38.58 14.90
CA LEU A 488 -7.26 -37.20 14.45
C LEU A 488 -8.60 -36.83 13.78
N ASP A 489 -9.21 -37.75 13.03
CA ASP A 489 -10.52 -37.54 12.40
C ASP A 489 -11.66 -37.51 13.43
N GLU A 490 -11.57 -38.29 14.51
CA GLU A 490 -12.55 -38.29 15.60
C GLU A 490 -12.42 -37.10 16.55
N ARG A 491 -11.19 -36.71 16.93
CA ARG A 491 -10.93 -35.77 18.03
C ARG A 491 -10.25 -34.46 17.63
N GLY A 492 -9.71 -34.36 16.41
CA GLY A 492 -8.98 -33.19 15.92
C GLY A 492 -7.57 -32.99 16.50
N VAL A 493 -7.16 -33.84 17.46
CA VAL A 493 -5.84 -33.81 18.11
C VAL A 493 -5.39 -35.23 18.50
N VAL A 494 -4.09 -35.47 18.41
CA VAL A 494 -3.37 -36.65 18.92
C VAL A 494 -2.21 -36.15 19.78
N GLU A 495 -2.08 -36.66 21.00
CA GLU A 495 -1.00 -36.30 21.91
C GLU A 495 -0.20 -37.54 22.30
N ASP A 496 1.12 -37.37 22.44
CA ASP A 496 2.03 -38.36 23.04
C ASP A 496 2.01 -39.75 22.38
N LEU A 497 1.82 -39.80 21.05
CA LEU A 497 1.90 -41.06 20.31
C LEU A 497 3.36 -41.47 20.12
N GLU A 498 3.77 -42.57 20.76
CA GLU A 498 5.08 -43.18 20.49
C GLU A 498 5.04 -43.94 19.17
N ALA A 499 5.87 -43.54 18.21
CA ALA A 499 5.99 -44.21 16.92
C ALA A 499 7.45 -44.26 16.48
N GLU A 500 7.79 -45.29 15.71
CA GLU A 500 9.09 -45.39 15.07
C GLU A 500 9.07 -44.62 13.75
N LEU A 501 9.98 -43.66 13.62
CA LEU A 501 10.16 -42.84 12.43
C LEU A 501 11.52 -43.12 11.82
N ARG A 502 11.69 -42.76 10.56
CA ARG A 502 12.93 -42.92 9.80
C ARG A 502 13.48 -41.56 9.40
N ARG A 503 14.76 -41.34 9.64
CA ARG A 503 15.51 -40.17 9.15
C ARG A 503 15.79 -40.29 7.65
N SER A 504 16.25 -39.21 7.04
CA SER A 504 16.58 -39.15 5.61
C SER A 504 17.69 -40.11 5.18
N ASP A 505 18.62 -40.43 6.09
CA ASP A 505 19.72 -41.38 5.89
C ASP A 505 19.29 -42.84 6.05
N GLY A 506 18.01 -43.09 6.36
CA GLY A 506 17.43 -44.41 6.55
C GLY A 506 17.48 -44.94 7.98
N THR A 507 18.09 -44.20 8.93
CA THR A 507 18.14 -44.63 10.33
C THR A 507 16.77 -44.51 11.00
N ALA A 508 16.38 -45.54 11.75
CA ALA A 508 15.15 -45.53 12.54
C ALA A 508 15.39 -44.87 13.90
N PHE A 509 14.38 -44.18 14.42
CA PHE A 509 14.41 -43.52 15.71
C PHE A 509 12.99 -43.51 16.32
N TRP A 510 12.90 -43.57 17.64
CA TRP A 510 11.61 -43.45 18.32
C TRP A 510 11.25 -41.99 18.50
N ALA A 511 10.07 -41.59 18.02
CA ALA A 511 9.53 -40.26 18.28
C ALA A 511 8.28 -40.34 19.16
N LEU A 512 8.16 -39.38 20.07
CA LEU A 512 6.89 -39.00 20.68
C LEU A 512 6.27 -37.92 19.79
N MET A 513 5.13 -38.23 19.18
CA MET A 513 4.48 -37.40 18.17
C MET A 513 3.15 -36.86 18.68
N SER A 514 2.98 -35.53 18.57
CA SER A 514 1.71 -34.85 18.83
C SER A 514 1.27 -34.11 17.58
N VAL A 515 0.00 -34.28 17.19
CA VAL A 515 -0.57 -33.77 15.95
C VAL A 515 -1.85 -33.01 16.23
N VAL A 516 -1.93 -31.76 15.77
CA VAL A 516 -3.15 -30.93 15.86
C VAL A 516 -3.56 -30.50 14.46
N ARG A 517 -4.87 -30.58 14.16
CA ARG A 517 -5.43 -30.04 12.92
C ARG A 517 -5.70 -28.53 13.07
N ILE A 518 -5.18 -27.73 12.16
CA ILE A 518 -5.43 -26.28 12.05
C ILE A 518 -5.88 -25.93 10.62
N VAL A 519 -6.43 -24.73 10.44
CA VAL A 519 -6.66 -24.14 9.11
C VAL A 519 -5.54 -23.15 8.83
N TYR A 520 -4.80 -23.35 7.74
CA TYR A 520 -3.71 -22.48 7.29
C TYR A 520 -3.92 -22.18 5.80
N ASP A 521 -3.98 -20.89 5.44
CA ASP A 521 -4.32 -20.40 4.09
C ASP A 521 -5.62 -21.01 3.50
N GLY A 522 -6.63 -21.24 4.36
CA GLY A 522 -7.93 -21.78 3.96
C GLY A 522 -7.94 -23.29 3.71
N GLU A 523 -6.80 -23.96 3.84
CA GLU A 523 -6.68 -25.40 3.73
C GLU A 523 -6.46 -26.05 5.12
N PRO A 524 -6.99 -27.25 5.36
CA PRO A 524 -6.69 -27.97 6.58
C PRO A 524 -5.25 -28.50 6.53
N VAL A 525 -4.49 -28.18 7.58
CA VAL A 525 -3.07 -28.50 7.76
C VAL A 525 -2.88 -29.12 9.15
N ARG A 526 -1.94 -30.04 9.26
CA ARG A 526 -1.55 -30.68 10.52
C ARG A 526 -0.27 -30.04 11.05
N VAL A 527 -0.30 -29.59 12.30
CA VAL A 527 0.91 -29.23 13.05
C VAL A 527 1.41 -30.50 13.73
N VAL A 528 2.60 -30.95 13.36
CA VAL A 528 3.23 -32.16 13.92
C VAL A 528 4.43 -31.74 14.75
N ALA A 529 4.37 -31.99 16.06
CA ALA A 529 5.51 -31.87 16.95
C ALA A 529 6.13 -33.25 17.16
N LEU A 530 7.44 -33.36 17.04
CA LEU A 530 8.18 -34.60 17.27
C LEU A 530 9.17 -34.39 18.40
N ASN A 531 9.31 -35.38 19.28
CA ASN A 531 10.38 -35.41 20.27
C ASN A 531 11.12 -36.74 20.14
N ASP A 532 12.44 -36.67 19.98
CA ASP A 532 13.28 -37.86 19.90
C ASP A 532 13.37 -38.52 21.27
N ILE A 533 12.66 -39.64 21.42
CA ILE A 533 12.69 -40.46 22.62
C ILE A 533 13.58 -41.68 22.41
N THR A 534 14.41 -41.74 21.36
CA THR A 534 15.33 -42.86 21.12
C THR A 534 16.28 -43.01 22.29
N ARG A 535 16.93 -41.93 22.74
CA ARG A 535 17.78 -41.99 23.96
C ARG A 535 16.99 -42.40 25.20
N ARG A 536 15.71 -42.03 25.31
CA ARG A 536 14.86 -42.46 26.44
C ARG A 536 14.57 -43.95 26.36
N LYS A 537 14.24 -44.47 25.18
CA LYS A 537 14.00 -45.90 24.92
C LYS A 537 15.28 -46.72 25.04
N ASP A 538 16.40 -46.20 24.57
CA ASP A 538 17.74 -46.79 24.72
C ASP A 538 18.15 -46.81 26.17
N LEU A 539 17.95 -45.71 26.93
CA LEU A 539 18.20 -45.69 28.38
C LEU A 539 17.23 -46.58 29.14
N GLU A 540 15.96 -46.67 28.75
CA GLU A 540 15.00 -47.60 29.36
C GLU A 540 15.39 -49.04 29.08
N HIS A 541 15.86 -49.33 27.86
CA HIS A 541 16.41 -50.62 27.47
C HIS A 541 17.73 -50.91 28.19
N GLU A 542 18.62 -49.93 28.31
CA GLU A 542 19.91 -50.01 29.01
C GLU A 542 19.71 -50.13 30.52
N LEU A 543 18.73 -49.44 31.11
CA LEU A 543 18.34 -49.57 32.52
C LEU A 543 17.72 -50.94 32.79
N ARG A 544 16.91 -51.45 31.87
CA ARG A 544 16.36 -52.80 31.97
C ARG A 544 17.46 -53.85 31.80
N GLN A 545 18.36 -53.67 30.86
CA GLN A 545 19.54 -54.52 30.67
C GLN A 545 20.50 -54.44 31.86
N THR A 546 20.77 -53.25 32.41
CA THR A 546 21.63 -53.09 33.59
C THR A 546 20.95 -53.65 34.83
N ALA A 547 19.64 -53.50 35.02
CA ALA A 547 18.92 -54.14 36.12
C ALA A 547 18.91 -55.68 35.99
N GLU A 548 18.75 -56.21 34.77
CA GLU A 548 18.88 -57.65 34.50
C GLU A 548 20.33 -58.14 34.69
N LEU A 549 21.33 -57.36 34.28
CA LEU A 549 22.75 -57.62 34.49
C LEU A 549 23.14 -57.51 35.98
N GLU A 550 22.57 -56.56 36.72
CA GLU A 550 22.78 -56.36 38.16
C GLU A 550 22.11 -57.49 38.96
N ALA A 551 20.89 -57.90 38.58
CA ALA A 551 20.24 -59.07 39.17
C ALA A 551 21.03 -60.36 38.89
N ALA A 552 21.51 -60.54 37.64
CA ALA A 552 22.38 -61.65 37.27
C ALA A 552 23.76 -61.55 37.98
N ALA A 553 24.31 -60.35 38.15
CA ALA A 553 25.57 -60.12 38.85
C ALA A 553 25.44 -60.36 40.35
N ALA A 554 24.33 -59.96 40.98
CA ALA A 554 24.06 -60.21 42.40
C ALA A 554 23.86 -61.72 42.66
N GLU A 555 23.22 -62.44 41.75
CA GLU A 555 23.08 -63.90 41.86
C GLU A 555 24.42 -64.62 41.58
N ARG A 556 25.22 -64.12 40.64
CA ARG A 556 26.62 -64.56 40.45
C ARG A 556 27.49 -64.27 41.67
N GLU A 557 27.34 -63.12 42.32
CA GLU A 557 28.08 -62.78 43.53
C GLU A 557 27.67 -63.70 44.68
N ARG A 558 26.38 -63.94 44.89
CA ARG A 558 25.88 -64.84 45.95
C ARG A 558 26.32 -66.28 45.75
N SER A 559 26.25 -66.78 44.52
CA SER A 559 26.70 -68.14 44.18
C SER A 559 28.23 -68.26 44.29
N ALA A 560 28.99 -67.27 43.80
CA ALA A 560 30.44 -67.22 43.98
C ALA A 560 30.84 -67.15 45.45
N ARG A 561 30.14 -66.36 46.27
CA ARG A 561 30.40 -66.24 47.71
C ARG A 561 30.10 -67.55 48.44
N ARG A 562 29.06 -68.29 48.05
CA ARG A 562 28.79 -69.65 48.57
C ARG A 562 29.89 -70.64 48.19
N LEU A 563 30.30 -70.66 46.92
CA LEU A 563 31.40 -71.51 46.45
C LEU A 563 32.72 -71.16 47.14
N GLN A 564 33.00 -69.86 47.33
CA GLN A 564 34.18 -69.39 48.06
C GLN A 564 34.13 -69.82 49.53
N GLN A 565 32.99 -69.72 50.20
CA GLN A 565 32.82 -70.20 51.57
C GLN A 565 33.02 -71.71 51.67
N GLN A 566 32.48 -72.49 50.73
CA GLN A 566 32.67 -73.94 50.65
C GLN A 566 34.13 -74.31 50.35
N PHE A 567 34.79 -73.59 49.44
CA PHE A 567 36.21 -73.76 49.11
C PHE A 567 37.10 -73.45 50.31
N VAL A 568 36.90 -72.31 50.98
CA VAL A 568 37.66 -71.95 52.19
C VAL A 568 37.47 -72.99 53.28
N ALA A 569 36.25 -73.49 53.48
CA ALA A 569 35.98 -74.56 54.44
C ALA A 569 36.70 -75.87 54.08
N MET A 570 36.66 -76.27 52.80
CA MET A 570 37.31 -77.48 52.30
C MET A 570 38.83 -77.40 52.35
N VAL A 571 39.44 -76.32 51.85
CA VAL A 571 40.89 -76.09 51.90
C VAL A 571 41.37 -76.02 53.33
N SER A 572 40.63 -75.36 54.23
CA SER A 572 40.96 -75.34 55.65
C SER A 572 41.01 -76.75 56.24
N HIS A 573 40.07 -77.63 55.86
CA HIS A 573 40.04 -79.01 56.34
C HIS A 573 41.19 -79.84 55.74
N GLU A 574 41.39 -79.77 54.42
CA GLU A 574 42.42 -80.51 53.69
C GLU A 574 43.85 -80.02 53.97
N PHE A 575 44.03 -78.77 54.42
CA PHE A 575 45.30 -78.26 54.94
C PHE A 575 45.50 -78.59 56.42
N ARG A 576 44.44 -78.55 57.24
CA ARG A 576 44.53 -78.86 58.68
C ARG A 576 45.04 -80.28 58.90
N THR A 577 44.66 -81.25 58.08
CA THR A 577 45.15 -82.64 58.22
C THR A 577 46.67 -82.80 58.01
N PRO A 578 47.29 -82.37 56.88
CA PRO A 578 48.74 -82.43 56.72
C PRO A 578 49.47 -81.51 57.70
N LEU A 579 48.94 -80.35 58.05
CA LEU A 579 49.53 -79.48 59.09
C LEU A 579 49.53 -80.16 60.46
N ALA A 580 48.45 -80.82 60.86
CA ALA A 580 48.38 -81.59 62.11
C ALA A 580 49.34 -82.78 62.10
N ILE A 581 49.57 -83.42 60.95
CA ILE A 581 50.58 -84.48 60.80
C ILE A 581 52.00 -83.90 60.92
N ILE A 582 52.27 -82.73 60.33
CA ILE A 582 53.56 -82.05 60.44
C ILE A 582 53.83 -81.65 61.90
N ASP A 583 52.86 -81.02 62.55
CA ASP A 583 52.96 -80.56 63.94
C ASP A 583 53.08 -81.74 64.92
N GLY A 584 52.23 -82.76 64.80
CA GLY A 584 52.32 -83.96 65.63
C GLY A 584 53.59 -84.77 65.40
N ALA A 585 54.14 -84.78 64.17
CA ALA A 585 55.45 -85.38 63.92
C ALA A 585 56.59 -84.55 64.53
N ALA A 586 56.47 -83.22 64.53
CA ALA A 586 57.45 -82.31 65.13
C ALA A 586 57.46 -82.35 66.66
N GLN A 587 56.29 -82.29 67.32
CA GLN A 587 56.17 -82.41 68.80
C GLN A 587 56.70 -83.74 69.32
N ASN A 588 56.47 -84.84 68.59
CA ASN A 588 57.00 -86.15 68.97
C ASN A 588 58.52 -86.32 68.72
N ILE A 589 59.16 -85.39 68.02
CA ILE A 589 60.62 -85.32 67.93
C ILE A 589 61.21 -84.70 69.21
N GLU A 590 60.46 -83.86 69.94
CA GLU A 590 60.91 -83.28 71.22
C GLU A 590 60.92 -84.28 72.40
N VAL A 591 60.22 -85.44 72.32
CA VAL A 591 59.93 -86.27 73.51
C VAL A 591 60.79 -87.54 73.69
N SER A 592 61.46 -88.12 72.67
CA SER A 592 62.44 -89.23 72.89
C SER A 592 63.17 -89.66 71.60
N ASP A 593 64.46 -89.95 71.75
CA ASP A 593 65.51 -89.91 70.71
C ASP A 593 65.93 -91.28 70.11
N THR A 594 65.01 -92.10 69.60
CA THR A 594 65.43 -93.34 68.89
C THR A 594 64.60 -93.78 67.67
N ARG A 595 63.86 -92.88 67.00
CA ARG A 595 63.22 -93.22 65.69
C ARG A 595 62.97 -92.00 64.75
N SER A 596 63.97 -91.14 64.54
CA SER A 596 63.80 -89.79 63.96
C SER A 596 63.73 -89.69 62.41
N VAL A 597 64.32 -90.61 61.64
CA VAL A 597 64.38 -90.48 60.16
C VAL A 597 63.01 -90.65 59.49
N GLY A 598 62.19 -91.61 59.94
CA GLY A 598 60.86 -91.83 59.40
C GLY A 598 59.89 -90.66 59.65
N ARG A 599 60.14 -89.86 60.69
CA ARG A 599 59.32 -88.69 61.02
C ARG A 599 59.62 -87.50 60.09
N LEU A 600 60.89 -87.28 59.74
CA LEU A 600 61.29 -86.22 58.78
C LEU A 600 60.80 -86.50 57.35
N GLN A 601 60.81 -87.77 56.92
CA GLN A 601 60.27 -88.16 55.62
C GLN A 601 58.75 -87.93 55.52
N LYS A 602 58.00 -88.16 56.61
CA LYS A 602 56.56 -87.84 56.68
C LYS A 602 56.30 -86.35 56.53
N ILE A 603 57.13 -85.49 57.14
CA ILE A 603 57.04 -84.03 56.98
C ILE A 603 57.29 -83.63 55.51
N ARG A 604 58.39 -84.09 54.89
CA ARG A 604 58.70 -83.72 53.48
C ARG A 604 57.66 -84.25 52.47
N ALA A 605 57.07 -85.41 52.72
CA ALA A 605 55.99 -85.94 51.91
C ALA A 605 54.71 -85.10 52.05
N ALA A 606 54.35 -84.68 53.26
CA ALA A 606 53.20 -83.80 53.50
C ALA A 606 53.37 -82.43 52.81
N VAL A 607 54.58 -81.86 52.81
CA VAL A 607 54.88 -80.58 52.13
C VAL A 607 54.77 -80.69 50.60
N ARG A 608 55.33 -81.74 49.97
CA ARG A 608 55.19 -81.94 48.51
C ARG A 608 53.74 -82.14 48.09
N ARG A 609 52.95 -82.81 48.93
CA ARG A 609 51.51 -82.99 48.69
C ARG A 609 50.77 -81.65 48.71
N LEU A 610 51.10 -80.74 49.64
CA LEU A 610 50.54 -79.39 49.65
C LEU A 610 50.89 -78.61 48.38
N LEU A 611 52.13 -78.69 47.90
CA LEU A 611 52.56 -78.02 46.66
C LEU A 611 51.82 -78.53 45.42
N SER A 612 51.69 -79.85 45.26
CA SER A 612 50.92 -80.43 44.13
C SER A 612 49.44 -80.02 44.13
N MET A 613 48.87 -79.81 45.32
CA MET A 613 47.48 -79.38 45.46
C MET A 613 47.30 -77.91 45.06
N ILE A 614 48.31 -77.08 45.31
CA ILE A 614 48.36 -75.69 44.83
C ILE A 614 48.44 -75.66 43.29
N ASP A 615 49.32 -76.46 42.69
CA ASP A 615 49.45 -76.52 41.23
C ASP A 615 48.17 -77.01 40.55
N ALA A 616 47.49 -78.01 41.13
CA ALA A 616 46.22 -78.52 40.60
C ALA A 616 45.10 -77.46 40.65
N CYS A 617 44.99 -76.68 41.73
CA CYS A 617 44.05 -75.56 41.81
C CYS A 617 44.35 -74.47 40.77
N LEU A 618 45.63 -74.24 40.48
CA LEU A 618 46.04 -73.25 39.49
C LEU A 618 45.74 -73.67 38.05
N VAL A 619 45.69 -74.96 37.72
CA VAL A 619 45.28 -75.42 36.38
C VAL A 619 43.77 -75.31 36.21
N ASP A 620 43.01 -75.62 37.25
CA ASP A 620 41.56 -75.57 37.28
C ASP A 620 40.98 -74.18 36.93
N GLU A 621 41.57 -73.10 37.47
CA GLU A 621 41.23 -71.72 37.08
C GLU A 621 41.43 -71.43 35.57
N ARG A 622 42.34 -72.15 34.89
CA ARG A 622 42.55 -72.00 33.44
C ARG A 622 41.57 -72.83 32.59
N VAL A 623 41.00 -73.90 33.13
CA VAL A 623 40.09 -74.80 32.38
C VAL A 623 38.66 -74.24 32.31
N ASP A 624 38.10 -73.73 33.41
CA ASP A 624 36.75 -73.13 33.42
C ASP A 624 36.66 -71.87 32.52
N GLY A 625 37.80 -71.25 32.19
CA GLY A 625 37.92 -70.16 31.23
C GLY A 625 38.05 -70.57 29.75
N GLY A 626 37.94 -71.87 29.43
CA GLY A 626 38.06 -72.37 28.04
C GLY A 626 39.46 -72.22 27.42
N ALA A 627 40.48 -71.95 28.25
CA ALA A 627 41.76 -71.40 27.82
C ALA A 627 42.93 -72.40 27.94
N ILE A 628 42.70 -73.69 27.76
CA ILE A 628 43.83 -74.60 27.46
C ILE A 628 44.20 -74.36 26.00
N VAL A 629 45.08 -73.39 25.75
CA VAL A 629 45.65 -73.14 24.43
C VAL A 629 46.67 -74.23 24.15
N LEU A 630 46.28 -75.19 23.31
CA LEU A 630 47.20 -76.24 22.85
C LEU A 630 48.16 -75.69 21.81
N ARG A 631 49.44 -76.00 21.98
CA ARG A 631 50.41 -75.88 20.89
C ARG A 631 50.43 -77.19 20.13
N ARG A 632 49.51 -77.34 19.18
CA ARG A 632 49.39 -78.57 18.37
C ARG A 632 50.52 -78.65 17.35
N GLU A 633 51.44 -79.56 17.59
CA GLU A 633 52.55 -79.89 16.69
C GLU A 633 52.50 -81.39 16.34
N CYS A 634 53.18 -81.81 15.27
CA CYS A 634 53.32 -83.23 14.96
C CYS A 634 54.38 -83.86 15.88
N VAL A 635 53.92 -84.58 16.90
CA VAL A 635 54.78 -85.20 17.93
C VAL A 635 54.99 -86.67 17.59
N VAL A 636 56.26 -87.10 17.51
CA VAL A 636 56.62 -88.52 17.46
C VAL A 636 56.48 -89.11 18.86
N LEU A 637 55.40 -89.84 19.11
CA LEU A 637 55.03 -90.26 20.48
C LEU A 637 56.00 -91.29 21.08
N GLY A 638 56.68 -92.08 20.26
CA GLY A 638 57.59 -93.11 20.75
C GLY A 638 58.76 -92.55 21.58
N GLY A 639 59.28 -91.38 21.22
CA GLY A 639 60.36 -90.72 21.98
C GLY A 639 59.90 -90.30 23.39
N LEU A 640 58.74 -89.64 23.45
CA LEU A 640 58.14 -89.12 24.69
C LEU A 640 57.82 -90.24 25.69
N LEU A 641 57.24 -91.35 25.22
CA LEU A 641 56.88 -92.47 26.10
C LEU A 641 58.10 -93.19 26.67
N ARG A 642 59.20 -93.23 25.91
CA ARG A 642 60.47 -93.81 26.40
C ARG A 642 61.05 -92.95 27.52
N GLU A 643 61.10 -91.63 27.34
CA GLU A 643 61.55 -90.68 28.38
C GLU A 643 60.71 -90.78 29.65
N ALA A 644 59.37 -90.78 29.53
CA ALA A 644 58.46 -90.89 30.67
C ALA A 644 58.62 -92.22 31.42
N GLY A 645 58.78 -93.32 30.70
CA GLY A 645 59.02 -94.64 31.28
C GLY A 645 60.32 -94.73 32.07
N ASP A 646 61.41 -94.14 31.56
CA ASP A 646 62.71 -94.18 32.22
C ASP A 646 62.74 -93.37 33.53
N VAL A 647 62.04 -92.23 33.58
CA VAL A 647 61.89 -91.42 34.81
C VAL A 647 61.16 -92.21 35.90
N ILE A 648 60.03 -92.85 35.56
CA ILE A 648 59.25 -93.63 36.53
C ILE A 648 59.99 -94.90 36.95
N ARG A 649 60.71 -95.55 36.04
CA ARG A 649 61.55 -96.72 36.36
C ARG A 649 62.60 -96.40 37.44
N ALA A 650 63.20 -95.21 37.39
CA ALA A 650 64.15 -94.77 38.41
C ALA A 650 63.48 -94.47 39.77
N ALA A 651 62.22 -94.02 39.77
CA ALA A 651 61.49 -93.62 40.98
C ALA A 651 60.75 -94.78 41.68
N ALA A 652 60.30 -95.78 40.91
CA ALA A 652 59.47 -96.88 41.38
C ALA A 652 60.29 -98.15 41.65
N ALA A 653 61.17 -98.09 42.65
CA ALA A 653 62.01 -99.21 43.08
C ALA A 653 61.15 -100.36 43.63
N GLY A 654 60.72 -101.26 42.76
CA GLY A 654 59.83 -102.36 43.10
C GLY A 654 58.84 -102.73 41.99
N HIS A 655 58.70 -101.94 40.93
CA HIS A 655 57.88 -102.30 39.77
C HIS A 655 58.74 -102.45 38.53
N THR A 656 58.32 -103.34 37.64
CA THR A 656 58.96 -103.51 36.33
C THR A 656 58.22 -102.63 35.33
N ILE A 657 58.92 -101.67 34.71
CA ILE A 657 58.33 -100.73 33.74
C ILE A 657 58.74 -101.13 32.32
N ILE A 658 57.77 -101.59 31.53
CA ILE A 658 57.97 -102.04 30.15
C ILE A 658 57.39 -100.99 29.20
N VAL A 659 58.17 -100.58 28.20
CA VAL A 659 57.73 -99.65 27.14
C VAL A 659 57.78 -100.37 25.80
N GLU A 660 56.61 -100.62 25.21
CA GLU A 660 56.44 -101.31 23.95
C GLU A 660 56.09 -100.31 22.84
N LEU A 661 56.93 -100.27 21.81
CA LEU A 661 56.83 -99.32 20.70
C LEU A 661 56.76 -100.10 19.37
N PRO A 662 55.96 -99.65 18.39
CA PRO A 662 55.92 -100.25 17.06
C PRO A 662 57.20 -99.93 16.28
N GLU A 663 57.53 -100.76 15.27
CA GLU A 663 58.71 -100.54 14.41
C GLU A 663 58.58 -99.25 13.57
N ALA A 664 57.39 -98.98 13.04
CA ALA A 664 57.10 -97.74 12.32
C ALA A 664 56.83 -96.57 13.29
N PRO A 665 57.31 -95.35 13.00
CA PRO A 665 57.09 -94.18 13.85
C PRO A 665 55.62 -93.76 13.83
N VAL A 666 55.01 -93.66 15.02
CA VAL A 666 53.64 -93.16 15.18
C VAL A 666 53.68 -91.68 15.59
N VAL A 667 53.03 -90.85 14.77
CA VAL A 667 52.96 -89.38 14.94
C VAL A 667 51.53 -88.98 15.27
N ALA A 668 51.37 -88.04 16.21
CA ALA A 668 50.08 -87.43 16.52
C ALA A 668 50.18 -85.91 16.55
N ARG A 669 49.12 -85.21 16.12
CA ARG A 669 49.02 -83.75 16.23
C ARG A 669 48.63 -83.36 17.66
N ALA A 670 49.61 -83.08 18.52
CA ALA A 670 49.41 -82.88 19.95
C ALA A 670 50.34 -81.81 20.57
N ASP A 671 50.05 -81.38 21.79
CA ASP A 671 50.94 -80.56 22.62
C ASP A 671 51.83 -81.47 23.45
N ARG A 672 53.14 -81.41 23.22
CA ARG A 672 54.11 -82.32 23.84
C ARG A 672 54.07 -82.28 25.36
N ARG A 673 54.11 -81.09 25.97
CA ARG A 673 54.24 -80.93 27.43
C ARG A 673 52.99 -81.38 28.16
N LEU A 674 51.81 -81.06 27.64
CA LEU A 674 50.55 -81.50 28.26
C LEU A 674 50.37 -83.01 28.11
N THR A 675 50.82 -83.58 26.99
CA THR A 675 50.84 -85.04 26.79
C THR A 675 51.74 -85.72 27.83
N GLU A 676 52.93 -85.18 28.11
CA GLU A 676 53.82 -85.68 29.17
C GLU A 676 53.13 -85.67 30.56
N ILE A 677 52.42 -84.59 30.91
CA ILE A 677 51.69 -84.48 32.18
C ILE A 677 50.58 -85.54 32.28
N ALA A 678 49.83 -85.74 31.20
CA ALA A 678 48.77 -86.73 31.16
C ALA A 678 49.32 -88.15 31.34
N VAL A 679 50.39 -88.49 30.63
CA VAL A 679 51.03 -89.82 30.70
C VAL A 679 51.65 -90.05 32.09
N ASN A 680 52.34 -89.07 32.66
CA ASN A 680 52.94 -89.21 33.99
C ASN A 680 51.88 -89.39 35.09
N ASN A 681 50.75 -88.68 35.02
CA ASN A 681 49.64 -88.90 35.97
C ASN A 681 49.10 -90.33 35.89
N LEU A 682 48.99 -90.89 34.69
CA LEU A 682 48.57 -92.29 34.53
C LEU A 682 49.62 -93.26 35.07
N LEU A 683 50.92 -93.02 34.82
CA LEU A 683 52.00 -93.88 35.32
C LEU A 683 52.15 -93.82 36.84
N GLU A 684 52.04 -92.64 37.44
CA GLU A 684 52.04 -92.48 38.90
C GLU A 684 50.85 -93.19 39.54
N ASN A 685 49.65 -93.10 38.94
CA ASN A 685 48.49 -93.84 39.40
C ASN A 685 48.70 -95.36 39.25
N ALA A 686 49.21 -95.82 38.10
CA ALA A 686 49.49 -97.24 37.85
C ALA A 686 50.44 -97.82 38.91
N VAL A 687 51.54 -97.14 39.22
CA VAL A 687 52.48 -97.54 40.28
C VAL A 687 51.84 -97.47 41.67
N LYS A 688 51.10 -96.40 41.96
CA LYS A 688 50.49 -96.16 43.28
C LYS A 688 49.42 -97.18 43.66
N TYR A 689 48.64 -97.64 42.69
CA TYR A 689 47.53 -98.56 42.93
C TYR A 689 47.89 -100.03 42.65
N SER A 690 49.09 -100.30 42.12
CA SER A 690 49.57 -101.66 41.92
C SER A 690 50.35 -102.20 43.12
N PRO A 691 50.21 -103.49 43.47
CA PRO A 691 51.06 -104.14 44.47
C PRO A 691 52.55 -104.15 44.07
N PRO A 692 53.53 -104.10 45.01
CA PRO A 692 54.95 -104.19 44.67
C PRO A 692 55.32 -105.51 43.96
N GLY A 693 56.26 -105.44 43.03
CA GLY A 693 56.72 -106.58 42.21
C GLY A 693 55.97 -106.73 40.89
N THR A 694 54.91 -105.95 40.67
CA THR A 694 54.10 -106.00 39.45
C THR A 694 54.71 -105.24 38.28
N THR A 695 54.16 -105.51 37.10
CA THR A 695 54.59 -104.88 35.85
C THR A 695 53.61 -103.78 35.44
N VAL A 696 54.15 -102.60 35.13
CA VAL A 696 53.39 -101.52 34.47
C VAL A 696 53.87 -101.43 33.03
N THR A 697 52.95 -101.60 32.09
CA THR A 697 53.25 -101.64 30.65
C THR A 697 52.69 -100.42 29.94
N VAL A 698 53.56 -99.70 29.24
CA VAL A 698 53.19 -98.60 28.36
C VAL A 698 53.32 -99.06 26.93
N ARG A 699 52.21 -99.12 26.20
CA ARG A 699 52.17 -99.55 24.80
C ARG A 699 51.70 -98.43 23.90
N LEU A 700 52.44 -98.20 22.82
CA LEU A 700 52.05 -97.35 21.70
C LEU A 700 51.58 -98.21 20.52
N ALA A 701 50.48 -97.82 19.89
CA ALA A 701 50.00 -98.45 18.66
C ALA A 701 49.42 -97.40 17.69
N PRO A 702 49.51 -97.61 16.37
CA PRO A 702 48.75 -96.82 15.42
C PRO A 702 47.25 -97.03 15.64
N GLY A 703 46.50 -95.92 15.63
CA GLY A 703 45.05 -95.89 15.79
C GLY A 703 44.31 -95.93 14.45
N PRO A 704 42.99 -96.18 14.46
CA PRO A 704 42.19 -96.13 13.25
C PRO A 704 42.26 -94.76 12.56
N ASN A 705 42.17 -94.76 11.22
CA ASN A 705 42.21 -93.55 10.37
C ASN A 705 43.49 -92.70 10.52
N GLY A 706 44.64 -93.29 10.81
CA GLY A 706 45.91 -92.55 10.93
C GLY A 706 46.13 -91.85 12.27
N GLY A 707 45.34 -92.18 13.30
CA GLY A 707 45.51 -91.66 14.67
C GLY A 707 46.56 -92.43 15.49
N ALA A 708 46.64 -92.13 16.79
CA ALA A 708 47.55 -92.81 17.72
C ALA A 708 46.84 -93.27 19.00
N GLU A 709 47.21 -94.45 19.48
CA GLU A 709 46.73 -95.01 20.75
C GLU A 709 47.90 -95.21 21.72
N VAL A 710 47.86 -94.54 22.87
CA VAL A 710 48.79 -94.75 23.98
C VAL A 710 48.03 -95.44 25.10
N SER A 711 48.54 -96.56 25.58
CA SER A 711 47.91 -97.26 26.71
C SER A 711 48.87 -97.53 27.85
N VAL A 712 48.42 -97.28 29.07
CA VAL A 712 49.14 -97.59 30.31
C VAL A 712 48.34 -98.67 31.04
N SER A 713 48.95 -99.83 31.20
CA SER A 713 48.34 -101.00 31.83
C SER A 713 49.05 -101.32 33.14
N ASP A 714 48.26 -101.57 34.18
CA ASP A 714 48.71 -101.90 35.52
C ASP A 714 48.08 -103.22 36.01
N GLU A 715 48.66 -103.79 37.06
CA GLU A 715 48.19 -105.04 37.69
C GLU A 715 47.58 -104.77 39.08
N GLY A 716 46.95 -103.60 39.24
CA GLY A 716 46.26 -103.17 40.46
C GLY A 716 44.90 -103.84 40.69
N PRO A 717 44.09 -103.35 41.65
CA PRO A 717 42.81 -103.97 42.02
C PRO A 717 41.72 -103.87 40.92
N GLY A 718 41.98 -103.15 39.83
CA GLY A 718 41.01 -102.89 38.77
C GLY A 718 39.96 -101.85 39.16
N ILE A 719 39.22 -101.34 38.17
CA ILE A 719 38.14 -100.36 38.37
C ILE A 719 36.78 -100.98 37.98
N PRO A 720 35.78 -100.96 38.88
CA PRO A 720 34.43 -101.44 38.60
C PRO A 720 33.79 -100.72 37.41
N GLU A 721 33.07 -101.46 36.57
CA GLU A 721 32.44 -100.95 35.35
C GLU A 721 31.57 -99.68 35.56
N PRO A 722 30.72 -99.56 36.61
CA PRO A 722 29.89 -98.37 36.82
C PRO A 722 30.69 -97.10 37.10
N GLU A 723 31.90 -97.25 37.62
CA GLU A 723 32.72 -96.14 38.09
C GLU A 723 33.66 -95.62 37.00
N ARG A 724 33.93 -96.41 35.96
CA ARG A 724 34.91 -96.08 34.89
C ARG A 724 34.64 -94.76 34.17
N ALA A 725 33.39 -94.32 34.09
CA ALA A 725 33.05 -93.01 33.51
C ALA A 725 33.25 -91.86 34.51
N ARG A 726 32.98 -92.11 35.80
CA ARG A 726 32.95 -91.09 36.87
C ARG A 726 34.32 -90.83 37.48
N ILE A 727 35.28 -91.74 37.35
CA ILE A 727 36.67 -91.53 37.83
C ILE A 727 37.36 -90.31 37.24
N PHE A 728 36.83 -89.76 36.15
CA PHE A 728 37.32 -88.53 35.53
C PHE A 728 36.57 -87.27 35.99
N ASP A 729 35.54 -87.39 36.82
CA ASP A 729 34.80 -86.25 37.37
C ASP A 729 35.59 -85.56 38.48
N LYS A 730 35.42 -84.25 38.60
CA LYS A 730 36.17 -83.42 39.54
C LYS A 730 35.83 -83.83 40.98
N TYR A 731 36.86 -84.07 41.78
CA TYR A 731 36.75 -84.52 43.18
C TYR A 731 36.15 -85.91 43.37
N TYR A 732 35.89 -86.66 42.29
CA TYR A 732 35.37 -88.00 42.39
C TYR A 732 36.49 -89.01 42.70
N ARG A 733 36.18 -89.97 43.56
CA ARG A 733 37.09 -91.06 43.95
C ARG A 733 36.32 -92.36 43.99
N ALA A 734 36.90 -93.41 43.40
CA ALA A 734 36.24 -94.71 43.36
C ALA A 734 36.16 -95.33 44.77
N GLU A 735 35.04 -95.96 45.09
CA GLU A 735 34.75 -96.49 46.45
C GLU A 735 35.81 -97.51 46.90
N ASN A 736 36.37 -98.27 45.96
CA ASN A 736 37.39 -99.28 46.23
C ASN A 736 38.77 -98.70 46.61
N THR A 737 38.92 -97.38 46.61
CA THR A 737 40.17 -96.67 46.92
C THR A 737 40.13 -95.90 48.26
N SER A 738 39.14 -96.20 49.10
CA SER A 738 38.79 -95.48 50.35
C SER A 738 39.88 -95.40 51.45
N GLY A 739 41.07 -95.96 51.23
CA GLY A 739 42.22 -95.87 52.14
C GLY A 739 43.47 -95.16 51.58
N THR A 740 43.51 -94.85 50.27
CA THR A 740 44.72 -94.33 49.62
C THR A 740 44.61 -92.82 49.44
N ALA A 741 45.56 -92.02 49.92
CA ALA A 741 45.40 -90.57 49.93
C ALA A 741 45.45 -89.93 48.52
N GLY A 742 44.47 -89.09 48.16
CA GLY A 742 44.41 -88.36 46.88
C GLY A 742 43.18 -87.44 46.79
N ALA A 743 43.29 -86.34 46.05
CA ALA A 743 42.26 -85.28 45.95
C ALA A 743 41.21 -85.50 44.86
N GLY A 744 41.32 -86.58 44.06
CA GLY A 744 40.39 -86.85 42.94
C GLY A 744 40.53 -85.89 41.76
N LEU A 745 41.67 -85.19 41.63
CA LEU A 745 41.90 -84.18 40.58
C LEU A 745 42.76 -84.67 39.40
N GLY A 746 43.60 -85.70 39.61
CA GLY A 746 44.58 -86.14 38.60
C GLY A 746 43.94 -86.69 37.33
N LEU A 747 42.95 -87.58 37.44
CA LEU A 747 42.28 -88.16 36.26
C LEU A 747 41.37 -87.15 35.55
N HIS A 748 40.72 -86.24 36.29
CA HIS A 748 40.02 -85.10 35.69
C HIS A 748 40.96 -84.27 34.80
N LEU A 749 42.18 -83.98 35.30
CA LEU A 749 43.18 -83.27 34.52
C LEU A 749 43.57 -84.03 33.24
N VAL A 750 43.74 -85.35 33.31
CA VAL A 750 44.00 -86.18 32.12
C VAL A 750 42.85 -86.07 31.11
N ARG A 751 41.59 -86.12 31.56
CA ARG A 751 40.42 -85.97 30.67
C ARG A 751 40.33 -84.58 30.05
N ALA A 752 40.61 -83.53 30.81
CA ALA A 752 40.63 -82.16 30.30
C ALA A 752 41.72 -81.98 29.23
N ILE A 753 42.91 -82.54 29.46
CA ILE A 753 44.02 -82.52 28.49
C ILE A 753 43.60 -83.26 27.22
N MET A 754 43.07 -84.49 27.32
CA MET A 754 42.68 -85.25 26.14
C MET A 754 41.52 -84.61 25.37
N GLY A 755 40.53 -84.08 26.08
CA GLY A 755 39.43 -83.35 25.46
C GLY A 755 39.91 -82.13 24.68
N ALA A 756 40.88 -81.38 25.20
CA ALA A 756 41.49 -80.26 24.48
C ALA A 756 42.16 -80.72 23.17
N HIS A 757 42.76 -81.91 23.18
CA HIS A 757 43.40 -82.51 21.99
C HIS A 757 42.40 -83.02 20.95
N GLY A 758 41.09 -82.98 21.24
CA GLY A 758 40.07 -83.65 20.42
C GLY A 758 40.15 -85.18 20.51
N GLY A 759 40.92 -85.69 21.47
CA GLY A 759 41.07 -87.11 21.75
C GLY A 759 40.20 -87.57 22.91
N THR A 760 40.27 -88.86 23.22
CA THR A 760 39.54 -89.45 24.34
C THR A 760 40.48 -90.17 25.29
N VAL A 761 40.08 -90.23 26.56
CA VAL A 761 40.68 -91.13 27.54
C VAL A 761 39.60 -92.10 28.01
N GLU A 762 39.94 -93.38 28.00
CA GLU A 762 39.07 -94.44 28.45
C GLU A 762 39.80 -95.35 29.43
N CYS A 763 39.04 -96.01 30.29
CA CYS A 763 39.55 -97.04 31.19
C CYS A 763 38.93 -98.38 30.81
N ALA A 764 39.77 -99.35 30.48
CA ALA A 764 39.43 -100.74 30.26
C ALA A 764 40.05 -101.62 31.37
N SER A 765 39.62 -102.88 31.45
CA SER A 765 40.20 -103.87 32.37
C SER A 765 41.08 -104.84 31.58
N THR A 766 42.17 -105.31 32.18
CA THR A 766 43.13 -106.26 31.60
C THR A 766 42.90 -107.72 32.05
N GLY A 767 41.86 -107.98 32.85
CA GLY A 767 41.55 -109.26 33.47
C GLY A 767 40.90 -109.08 34.84
N PRO A 768 40.79 -110.12 35.69
CA PRO A 768 40.21 -110.02 37.03
C PRO A 768 41.02 -109.14 38.00
N ALA A 769 42.26 -108.79 37.65
CA ALA A 769 43.09 -107.79 38.31
C ALA A 769 43.80 -106.95 37.23
N GLY A 770 43.88 -105.63 37.44
CA GLY A 770 44.53 -104.65 36.57
C GLY A 770 43.60 -103.68 35.84
N SER A 771 44.11 -102.47 35.57
CA SER A 771 43.44 -101.45 34.77
C SER A 771 44.30 -101.05 33.56
N ARG A 772 43.65 -100.80 32.42
CA ARG A 772 44.30 -100.24 31.22
C ARG A 772 43.66 -98.92 30.86
N PHE A 773 44.40 -97.84 31.02
CA PHE A 773 44.00 -96.51 30.57
C PHE A 773 44.48 -96.32 29.14
N VAL A 774 43.58 -95.88 28.27
CA VAL A 774 43.83 -95.71 26.85
C VAL A 774 43.58 -94.27 26.46
N LEU A 775 44.62 -93.60 25.99
CA LEU A 775 44.58 -92.28 25.38
C LEU A 775 44.50 -92.46 23.86
N ARG A 776 43.43 -91.97 23.25
CA ARG A 776 43.22 -91.99 21.80
C ARG A 776 43.37 -90.58 21.26
N PHE A 777 44.32 -90.39 20.37
CA PHE A 777 44.48 -89.16 19.60
C PHE A 777 43.76 -89.32 18.25
N PRO A 778 43.06 -88.29 17.77
CA PRO A 778 42.33 -88.34 16.51
C PRO A 778 43.30 -88.53 15.33
N GLY A 779 42.84 -89.25 14.30
CA GLY A 779 43.53 -89.33 13.02
C GLY A 779 43.41 -88.01 12.25
N ASP A 780 44.48 -87.62 11.59
CA ASP A 780 44.56 -86.39 10.81
C ASP A 780 45.29 -86.72 9.49
N ASP A 781 44.71 -86.35 8.35
CA ASP A 781 45.23 -86.70 7.02
C ASP A 781 46.67 -86.16 6.82
N GLU A 782 47.03 -85.04 7.47
CA GLU A 782 48.40 -84.51 7.50
C GLU A 782 49.36 -85.33 8.36
N ALA A 783 48.87 -85.91 9.47
CA ALA A 783 49.69 -86.76 10.33
C ALA A 783 49.99 -88.11 9.64
N ALA A 784 49.02 -88.63 8.90
CA ALA A 784 49.18 -89.83 8.07
C ALA A 784 50.20 -89.60 6.93
N ALA A 785 50.13 -88.47 6.24
CA ALA A 785 51.09 -88.12 5.19
C ALA A 785 52.53 -87.97 5.71
N MET A 786 52.72 -87.50 6.95
CA MET A 786 54.06 -87.32 7.53
C MET A 786 54.63 -88.60 8.15
N ALA A 787 53.77 -89.57 8.52
CA ALA A 787 54.21 -90.92 8.87
C ALA A 787 54.80 -91.66 7.65
N GLU A 788 54.22 -91.49 6.46
CA GLU A 788 54.76 -92.03 5.19
C GLU A 788 56.07 -91.36 4.73
N VAL A 789 56.38 -90.15 5.21
CA VAL A 789 57.65 -89.42 4.93
C VAL A 789 58.73 -89.74 5.98
N ALA A 790 58.36 -90.34 7.11
CA ALA A 790 59.27 -90.74 8.18
C ALA A 790 59.77 -92.20 8.07
N GLU A 791 59.15 -93.03 7.21
CA GLU A 791 59.75 -94.23 6.61
C GLU A 791 60.76 -93.85 5.52
#